data_AF-A3KI46-F1
#
_entry.id   AF-A3KI46-F1
#
_cell.length_a   1.000
_cell.length_b   1.000
_cell.length_c   1.000
_cell.angle_alpha   90.00
_cell.angle_beta   90.00
_cell.angle_gamma   90.00
#
_symmetry.space_group_name_H-M   'P 1'
#
loop_
_entity.id
_entity.type
_entity.pdbx_description
1 polymer ?
#
loop_
_entity_poly.entity_id
_entity_poly.type
_entity_poly.pdbx_seq_one_letter_code
_entity_poly.pdbx_strand_id
1 'polypeptide(L)'
;MAQRSRQFSRRQMLAAFVGVAAGCALPNCTVLTRPAYAASAAGTDSVPEGSGLPDTDRGKVVWAYRTGGRAVRTAAAAALVGSAADVRAFLDEKLPAARAEDNRFTLTQSLVTAGRATRDGIGMALSGGTAAVEAFLKGGFQTAVREDLEVAVTTVMAHGGRAVKREATAALESASDFALRAFLSGGQFTAQEEDERVQVTSILVTASPQVREYAERALDDGSPRAMRWFLETGQYIARARDEETATIQQLVKAVEAEGRRAGRKTDEAVELSQQAVKAAEKAKEAALEAKAEAEAAEQDVQRSARAANKAAQAARGAAAAAATAVSASRTAQAAAQRSVAAAQAAAAAAAAAGRAAARAYRAAIGASKDAAMADAARQAAAAATAMVKLVRTVALKADLAAMAADAADAAGAAAAGSAVNAAAAARASADAAVASGAAQSQAAAAQREAAVAEAAAARATQAASRSRTLAGQAATAARAARDAANSAADHAEKAAAAAVEAANHAGKAVDYANRSTTAANAAVEAANKAADAVDKARAVEQTAREAEVARLAEETDEAIARARLEASAEADQLERFNRERTQEARLSEELLALIGSAEAALRDGNTAEAVAAGRRAAVQLIERAGTWTREAAEFALAGSDEDVVHWIDADRVIALQQDNVENVAAAAAISTKDVALAAVEALKTEDAAKIRTFLEGGAIEAAKEDNRVEVTTLLADDTTGPAVRRAAEAALEKGTAEALHVFLHVERATAVREDDRVKATTLLANGGPYVKAAAKIALEGDTHMLRQFIGTTQYEFARIDHDHATHISAIRAAIAGAAKIAQEALEDAARASEAAALARDAADKAIEWADRAKGYAADAKLSAEEARKNAEAAEGSEADAARSAETARQAAAAARKASSVARHAATRAVRSAGIAANYAADAAASATAARKASLAAGEDANAAARAALEAKVLVIQAAIREAIQNALDNATVPIDPDKNGLPEGAESCLTPFGDPIESGNSTNPWELGWSWLTGKGPRSQCFGPGDEFTSLYRDHKFTKEVIAFFASRTQGGDYELGHTYMYDYQLGGFDGAGKYLQDYGTLSTAGLTGNLAYTFLGSHYVRMTPIRKNADGSVVWRYTAFNESDIESATHPPVIGYTDWWSDTVGSFVDKVVGDSGPLSPKTQVIEFDVTLGP
;
A
#
# COMPACT_ATOMS: atom_id res chain seq x y z
N MET A 1 -0.83 -12.85 -0.04
CA MET A 1 -2.16 -13.45 -0.27
C MET A 1 -2.31 -13.28 -1.78
N ALA A 2 -2.12 -14.29 -2.63
CA ALA A 2 -2.00 -15.74 -2.41
C ALA A 2 -3.34 -16.46 -2.18
N GLN A 3 -3.63 -17.55 -2.91
CA GLN A 3 -4.41 -18.73 -2.45
C GLN A 3 -4.06 -20.06 -3.18
N ARG A 4 -4.60 -21.21 -2.74
CA ARG A 4 -4.23 -22.55 -3.22
C ARG A 4 -4.67 -22.86 -4.66
N SER A 5 -3.74 -22.77 -5.62
CA SER A 5 -3.80 -23.63 -6.82
C SER A 5 -3.35 -25.05 -6.52
N ARG A 6 -4.16 -26.03 -6.97
CA ARG A 6 -3.90 -27.46 -6.77
C ARG A 6 -2.87 -27.97 -7.78
N GLN A 7 -1.60 -27.65 -7.58
CA GLN A 7 -0.51 -28.32 -8.28
C GLN A 7 -0.58 -29.83 -8.00
N PHE A 8 -0.60 -30.66 -9.05
CA PHE A 8 -0.49 -32.12 -8.90
C PHE A 8 0.89 -32.44 -8.33
N SER A 9 0.94 -33.03 -7.14
CA SER A 9 2.22 -33.25 -6.46
C SER A 9 3.14 -34.16 -7.28
N ARG A 10 4.43 -33.80 -7.40
CA ARG A 10 5.45 -34.61 -8.11
C ARG A 10 5.46 -36.09 -7.68
N ARG A 11 5.06 -36.38 -6.43
CA ARG A 11 4.88 -37.75 -5.89
C ARG A 11 3.87 -38.61 -6.67
N GLN A 12 2.82 -38.03 -7.25
CA GLN A 12 1.81 -38.78 -8.01
C GLN A 12 2.29 -39.13 -9.43
N MET A 13 3.08 -38.28 -10.07
CA MET A 13 3.76 -38.63 -11.33
C MET A 13 4.90 -39.64 -11.10
N LEU A 14 5.68 -39.48 -10.04
CA LEU A 14 6.71 -40.46 -9.66
C LEU A 14 6.15 -41.87 -9.42
N ALA A 15 4.93 -41.98 -8.86
CA ALA A 15 4.26 -43.27 -8.70
C ALA A 15 3.95 -43.98 -10.04
N ALA A 16 3.76 -43.24 -11.14
CA ALA A 16 3.63 -43.82 -12.47
C ALA A 16 5.01 -44.19 -13.08
N PHE A 17 6.00 -43.30 -12.97
CA PHE A 17 7.34 -43.53 -13.55
C PHE A 17 8.14 -44.66 -12.89
N VAL A 18 7.97 -44.91 -11.59
CA VAL A 18 8.60 -46.07 -10.91
C VAL A 18 8.12 -47.41 -11.51
N GLY A 19 6.92 -47.48 -12.06
CA GLY A 19 6.43 -48.65 -12.80
C GLY A 19 7.14 -48.89 -14.13
N VAL A 20 7.63 -47.83 -14.78
CA VAL A 20 8.28 -47.90 -16.11
C VAL A 20 9.79 -48.09 -16.00
N ALA A 21 10.44 -47.52 -14.98
CA ALA A 21 11.88 -47.69 -14.74
C ALA A 21 12.31 -49.16 -14.59
N ALA A 22 11.44 -50.02 -14.06
CA ALA A 22 11.66 -51.46 -13.99
C ALA A 22 11.68 -52.17 -15.37
N GLY A 23 11.05 -51.59 -16.40
CA GLY A 23 11.01 -52.13 -17.76
C GLY A 23 12.21 -51.75 -18.64
N CYS A 24 12.88 -50.62 -18.35
CA CYS A 24 14.04 -50.17 -19.10
C CYS A 24 15.36 -50.86 -18.67
N ALA A 25 15.37 -51.56 -17.54
CA ALA A 25 16.51 -52.34 -17.05
C ALA A 25 16.66 -53.71 -17.77
N LEU A 26 16.62 -53.69 -19.10
CA LEU A 26 16.93 -54.83 -19.98
C LEU A 26 18.21 -54.56 -20.80
N PRO A 27 19.41 -54.54 -20.17
CA PRO A 27 20.64 -54.76 -20.92
C PRO A 27 20.60 -56.15 -21.57
N ASN A 28 21.44 -56.38 -22.58
CA ASN A 28 21.40 -57.54 -23.48
C ASN A 28 21.60 -58.91 -22.80
N CYS A 29 20.57 -59.43 -22.12
CA CYS A 29 20.47 -60.82 -21.64
C CYS A 29 20.16 -61.82 -22.79
N THR A 30 20.65 -61.55 -24.00
CA THR A 30 20.72 -62.51 -25.12
C THR A 30 21.86 -63.53 -24.92
N VAL A 31 22.66 -63.37 -23.86
CA VAL A 31 23.70 -64.32 -23.46
C VAL A 31 23.14 -65.36 -22.47
N LEU A 32 23.04 -66.60 -22.94
CA LEU A 32 22.94 -67.85 -22.16
C LEU A 32 21.62 -68.22 -21.43
N THR A 33 20.45 -67.67 -21.80
CA THR A 33 19.18 -68.40 -21.58
C THR A 33 19.06 -69.57 -22.58
N ARG A 34 19.83 -70.64 -22.33
CA ARG A 34 19.76 -71.91 -23.09
C ARG A 34 18.35 -72.51 -22.99
N PRO A 35 17.88 -73.27 -23.99
CA PRO A 35 16.50 -73.76 -24.02
C PRO A 35 16.18 -74.61 -22.79
N ALA A 36 15.07 -74.30 -22.12
CA ALA A 36 14.56 -75.12 -21.04
C ALA A 36 14.03 -76.44 -21.61
N TYR A 37 14.72 -77.55 -21.30
CA TYR A 37 14.34 -78.86 -21.79
C TYR A 37 13.16 -79.40 -20.98
N ALA A 38 12.03 -79.64 -21.65
CA ALA A 38 11.07 -80.63 -21.19
C ALA A 38 11.66 -82.02 -21.45
N ALA A 39 11.67 -82.90 -20.46
CA ALA A 39 12.41 -84.15 -20.53
C ALA A 39 11.74 -85.20 -21.45
N SER A 40 12.49 -85.70 -22.44
CA SER A 40 12.30 -87.06 -22.95
C SER A 40 12.60 -88.08 -21.86
N ALA A 41 12.07 -89.30 -21.99
CA ALA A 41 12.29 -90.37 -21.02
C ALA A 41 13.76 -90.84 -20.96
N ALA A 42 14.10 -91.58 -19.91
CA ALA A 42 15.49 -91.77 -19.45
C ALA A 42 16.46 -92.47 -20.43
N GLY A 43 17.73 -92.07 -20.33
CA GLY A 43 18.91 -92.94 -20.46
C GLY A 43 19.39 -93.31 -21.87
N THR A 44 18.51 -93.52 -22.84
CA THR A 44 18.90 -94.26 -24.07
C THR A 44 19.21 -93.43 -25.32
N ASP A 45 18.89 -92.14 -25.34
CA ASP A 45 19.15 -91.27 -26.50
C ASP A 45 20.66 -91.31 -26.90
N SER A 46 20.96 -91.54 -28.17
CA SER A 46 22.31 -91.45 -28.72
C SER A 46 22.77 -89.99 -28.78
N VAL A 47 24.07 -89.74 -28.67
CA VAL A 47 24.58 -88.37 -28.91
C VAL A 47 24.24 -87.97 -30.36
N PRO A 48 23.68 -86.77 -30.64
CA PRO A 48 23.16 -86.45 -31.97
C PRO A 48 24.21 -86.54 -33.09
N GLU A 49 23.78 -86.99 -34.28
CA GLU A 49 24.62 -86.97 -35.48
C GLU A 49 25.10 -85.54 -35.78
N GLY A 50 26.41 -85.38 -36.03
CA GLY A 50 27.04 -84.07 -36.22
C GLY A 50 27.47 -83.35 -34.92
N SER A 51 27.30 -83.96 -33.75
CA SER A 51 27.75 -83.39 -32.46
C SER A 51 29.27 -83.32 -32.25
N GLY A 52 30.05 -84.08 -33.02
CA GLY A 52 31.51 -84.19 -32.88
C GLY A 52 32.01 -85.13 -31.77
N LEU A 53 31.12 -85.66 -30.94
CA LEU A 53 31.47 -86.55 -29.82
C LEU A 53 31.26 -88.02 -30.18
N PRO A 54 32.08 -88.96 -29.66
CA PRO A 54 31.80 -90.39 -29.78
C PRO A 54 30.58 -90.78 -28.93
N ASP A 55 29.71 -91.66 -29.45
CA ASP A 55 28.51 -92.16 -28.75
C ASP A 55 28.86 -93.19 -27.66
N THR A 56 29.54 -92.73 -26.63
CA THR A 56 29.83 -93.49 -25.40
C THR A 56 28.97 -92.97 -24.24
N ASP A 57 28.86 -93.74 -23.15
CA ASP A 57 28.24 -93.25 -21.91
C ASP A 57 28.86 -91.91 -21.47
N ARG A 58 30.19 -91.76 -21.58
CA ARG A 58 30.89 -90.51 -21.26
C ARG A 58 30.54 -89.38 -22.24
N GLY A 59 30.45 -89.66 -23.53
CA GLY A 59 30.00 -88.71 -24.55
C GLY A 59 28.59 -88.17 -24.28
N LYS A 60 27.68 -89.02 -23.79
CA LYS A 60 26.34 -88.62 -23.34
C LYS A 60 26.38 -87.69 -22.11
N VAL A 61 27.34 -87.88 -21.20
CA VAL A 61 27.55 -86.95 -20.08
C VAL A 61 28.17 -85.62 -20.53
N VAL A 62 29.13 -85.62 -21.47
CA VAL A 62 29.66 -84.39 -22.08
C VAL A 62 28.56 -83.62 -22.81
N TRP A 63 27.70 -84.32 -23.57
CA TRP A 63 26.53 -83.71 -24.22
C TRP A 63 25.54 -83.11 -23.21
N ALA A 64 25.28 -83.79 -22.10
CA ALA A 64 24.47 -83.25 -21.00
C ALA A 64 25.11 -82.02 -20.34
N TYR A 65 26.44 -81.97 -20.22
CA TYR A 65 27.17 -80.80 -19.72
C TYR A 65 27.16 -79.62 -20.71
N ARG A 66 27.21 -79.89 -22.02
CA ARG A 66 27.13 -78.87 -23.08
C ARG A 66 25.72 -78.25 -23.17
N THR A 67 24.67 -79.06 -23.00
CA THR A 67 23.27 -78.63 -23.18
C THR A 67 22.55 -78.20 -21.89
N GLY A 68 22.91 -78.75 -20.73
CA GLY A 68 22.22 -78.52 -19.46
C GLY A 68 22.43 -77.15 -18.82
N GLY A 69 21.65 -76.87 -17.77
CA GLY A 69 21.82 -75.70 -16.90
C GLY A 69 22.88 -75.95 -15.80
N ARG A 70 22.88 -75.12 -14.76
CA ARG A 70 23.89 -75.15 -13.69
C ARG A 70 23.87 -76.45 -12.87
N ALA A 71 22.71 -76.96 -12.51
CA ALA A 71 22.57 -78.20 -11.75
C ALA A 71 23.02 -79.40 -12.61
N VAL A 72 22.55 -79.50 -13.86
CA VAL A 72 22.95 -80.57 -14.79
C VAL A 72 24.46 -80.53 -15.02
N ARG A 73 25.05 -79.35 -15.22
CA ARG A 73 26.49 -79.19 -15.44
C ARG A 73 27.32 -79.57 -14.22
N THR A 74 26.89 -79.17 -13.02
CA THR A 74 27.58 -79.53 -11.76
C THR A 74 27.58 -81.05 -11.56
N ALA A 75 26.44 -81.70 -11.79
CA ALA A 75 26.32 -83.16 -11.68
C ALA A 75 27.08 -83.91 -12.79
N ALA A 76 27.09 -83.40 -14.02
CA ALA A 76 27.82 -83.98 -15.14
C ALA A 76 29.35 -83.85 -14.97
N ALA A 77 29.84 -82.68 -14.55
CA ALA A 77 31.26 -82.48 -14.22
C ALA A 77 31.78 -83.49 -13.18
N ALA A 78 31.01 -83.71 -12.11
CA ALA A 78 31.35 -84.69 -11.08
C ALA A 78 31.39 -86.13 -11.65
N ALA A 79 30.47 -86.49 -12.54
CA ALA A 79 30.44 -87.79 -13.20
C ALA A 79 31.57 -87.98 -14.22
N LEU A 80 31.96 -86.92 -14.95
CA LEU A 80 33.07 -86.94 -15.90
C LEU A 80 34.43 -87.15 -15.21
N VAL A 81 34.66 -86.55 -14.05
CA VAL A 81 35.85 -86.80 -13.21
C VAL A 81 35.77 -88.17 -12.49
N GLY A 82 34.56 -88.72 -12.33
CA GLY A 82 34.30 -89.98 -11.63
C GLY A 82 34.61 -91.26 -12.41
N SER A 83 34.26 -92.39 -11.80
CA SER A 83 34.44 -93.73 -12.35
C SER A 83 33.39 -94.07 -13.42
N ALA A 84 33.58 -95.17 -14.14
CA ALA A 84 32.58 -95.71 -15.06
C ALA A 84 31.27 -96.17 -14.39
N ALA A 85 31.16 -96.17 -13.06
CA ALA A 85 29.90 -96.32 -12.34
C ALA A 85 29.20 -94.96 -12.11
N ASP A 86 29.97 -93.92 -11.79
CA ASP A 86 29.45 -92.55 -11.57
C ASP A 86 28.84 -91.95 -12.85
N VAL A 87 29.44 -92.25 -14.00
CA VAL A 87 28.93 -91.89 -15.35
C VAL A 87 27.52 -92.44 -15.57
N ARG A 88 27.30 -93.76 -15.35
CA ARG A 88 25.99 -94.39 -15.54
C ARG A 88 24.97 -93.94 -14.50
N ALA A 89 25.36 -93.86 -13.23
CA ALA A 89 24.50 -93.30 -12.17
C ALA A 89 24.10 -91.84 -12.43
N PHE A 90 24.90 -91.06 -13.18
CA PHE A 90 24.47 -89.74 -13.64
C PHE A 90 23.41 -89.82 -14.74
N LEU A 91 23.61 -90.65 -15.78
CA LEU A 91 22.69 -90.75 -16.91
C LEU A 91 21.32 -91.30 -16.49
N ASP A 92 21.31 -92.35 -15.68
CA ASP A 92 20.10 -93.07 -15.29
C ASP A 92 19.29 -92.33 -14.21
N GLU A 93 19.96 -91.73 -13.21
CA GLU A 93 19.30 -91.19 -12.00
C GLU A 93 19.42 -89.66 -11.86
N LYS A 94 20.62 -89.09 -12.02
CA LYS A 94 20.90 -87.69 -11.62
C LYS A 94 20.48 -86.66 -12.68
N LEU A 95 20.62 -87.00 -13.97
CA LEU A 95 20.32 -86.09 -15.09
C LEU A 95 18.85 -85.60 -15.11
N PRO A 96 17.82 -86.46 -14.93
CA PRO A 96 16.43 -86.00 -14.85
C PRO A 96 16.16 -85.08 -13.65
N ALA A 97 16.73 -85.40 -12.48
CA ALA A 97 16.57 -84.59 -11.27
C ALA A 97 17.20 -83.20 -11.42
N ALA A 98 18.42 -83.15 -11.98
CA ALA A 98 19.13 -81.89 -12.20
C ALA A 98 18.46 -80.99 -13.25
N ARG A 99 17.87 -81.57 -14.33
CA ARG A 99 17.04 -80.80 -15.29
C ARG A 99 15.83 -80.16 -14.61
N ALA A 100 15.18 -80.86 -13.70
CA ALA A 100 14.05 -80.34 -12.93
C ALA A 100 14.45 -79.20 -11.98
N GLU A 101 15.66 -79.23 -11.42
CA GLU A 101 16.23 -78.14 -10.61
C GLU A 101 16.55 -76.90 -11.46
N ASP A 102 17.22 -77.07 -12.60
CA ASP A 102 17.55 -75.96 -13.51
C ASP A 102 16.30 -75.25 -14.05
N ASN A 103 15.27 -76.00 -14.46
CA ASN A 103 14.00 -75.43 -14.92
C ASN A 103 13.28 -74.64 -13.80
N ARG A 104 13.35 -75.10 -12.54
CA ARG A 104 12.81 -74.39 -11.37
C ARG A 104 13.61 -73.13 -11.03
N PHE A 105 14.93 -73.21 -11.06
CA PHE A 105 15.81 -72.07 -10.79
C PHE A 105 15.57 -70.95 -11.81
N THR A 106 15.50 -71.30 -13.10
CA THR A 106 15.26 -70.37 -14.21
C THR A 106 13.96 -69.59 -14.01
N LEU A 107 12.84 -70.27 -13.71
CA LEU A 107 11.58 -69.59 -13.40
C LEU A 107 11.66 -68.74 -12.13
N THR A 108 12.32 -69.23 -11.08
CA THR A 108 12.47 -68.50 -9.81
C THR A 108 13.26 -67.21 -9.98
N GLN A 109 14.32 -67.22 -10.80
CA GLN A 109 15.09 -66.02 -11.14
C GLN A 109 14.23 -65.00 -11.90
N SER A 110 13.35 -65.45 -12.81
CA SER A 110 12.44 -64.58 -13.56
C SER A 110 11.43 -63.84 -12.69
N LEU A 111 11.09 -64.32 -11.47
CA LEU A 111 10.12 -63.65 -10.57
C LEU A 111 10.50 -62.20 -10.23
N VAL A 112 11.80 -61.87 -10.21
CA VAL A 112 12.27 -60.54 -9.81
C VAL A 112 11.83 -59.48 -10.82
N THR A 113 12.06 -59.74 -12.11
CA THR A 113 11.80 -58.79 -13.22
C THR A 113 10.48 -59.04 -13.96
N ALA A 114 9.85 -60.19 -13.77
CA ALA A 114 8.53 -60.51 -14.32
C ALA A 114 7.45 -59.48 -13.92
N GLY A 115 6.52 -59.22 -14.83
CA GLY A 115 5.28 -58.52 -14.50
C GLY A 115 4.32 -59.40 -13.68
N ARG A 116 3.10 -58.92 -13.44
CA ARG A 116 2.17 -59.62 -12.54
C ARG A 116 1.67 -60.94 -13.13
N ALA A 117 1.24 -60.96 -14.39
CA ALA A 117 0.75 -62.18 -15.03
C ALA A 117 1.86 -63.24 -15.09
N THR A 118 3.08 -62.81 -15.41
CA THR A 118 4.26 -63.69 -15.46
C THR A 118 4.62 -64.22 -14.07
N ARG A 119 4.58 -63.40 -13.02
CA ARG A 119 4.80 -63.85 -11.62
C ARG A 119 3.74 -64.85 -11.15
N ASP A 120 2.47 -64.56 -11.37
CA ASP A 120 1.36 -65.43 -10.96
C ASP A 120 1.45 -66.79 -11.68
N GLY A 121 1.76 -66.78 -12.99
CA GLY A 121 2.03 -67.99 -13.79
C GLY A 121 3.23 -68.80 -13.32
N ILE A 122 4.36 -68.15 -12.99
CA ILE A 122 5.53 -68.82 -12.40
C ILE A 122 5.16 -69.46 -11.05
N GLY A 123 4.44 -68.74 -10.19
CA GLY A 123 4.03 -69.24 -8.88
C GLY A 123 3.17 -70.50 -8.98
N MET A 124 2.23 -70.53 -9.94
CA MET A 124 1.45 -71.74 -10.24
C MET A 124 2.33 -72.89 -10.75
N ALA A 125 3.24 -72.60 -11.69
CA ALA A 125 4.11 -73.60 -12.30
C ALA A 125 5.05 -74.27 -11.29
N LEU A 126 5.74 -73.49 -10.46
CA LEU A 126 6.62 -73.99 -9.39
C LEU A 126 5.85 -74.84 -8.36
N SER A 127 4.64 -74.40 -7.99
CA SER A 127 3.78 -75.11 -7.03
C SER A 127 3.23 -76.44 -7.58
N GLY A 128 3.01 -76.53 -8.90
CA GLY A 128 2.48 -77.72 -9.57
C GLY A 128 3.50 -78.84 -9.82
N GLY A 129 4.77 -78.67 -9.44
CA GLY A 129 5.83 -79.66 -9.64
C GLY A 129 6.41 -79.67 -11.06
N THR A 130 7.32 -80.61 -11.34
CA THR A 130 8.16 -80.60 -12.57
C THR A 130 7.34 -80.53 -13.87
N ALA A 131 6.27 -81.32 -13.99
CA ALA A 131 5.44 -81.32 -15.18
C ALA A 131 4.69 -79.98 -15.41
N ALA A 132 4.34 -79.26 -14.35
CA ALA A 132 3.72 -77.93 -14.46
C ALA A 132 4.75 -76.86 -14.85
N VAL A 133 5.97 -76.95 -14.31
CA VAL A 133 7.13 -76.14 -14.74
C VAL A 133 7.40 -76.32 -16.24
N GLU A 134 7.47 -77.56 -16.72
CA GLU A 134 7.68 -77.86 -18.15
C GLU A 134 6.53 -77.36 -19.04
N ALA A 135 5.28 -77.56 -18.62
CA ALA A 135 4.11 -77.09 -19.37
C ALA A 135 4.07 -75.55 -19.49
N PHE A 136 4.45 -74.83 -18.44
CA PHE A 136 4.53 -73.37 -18.45
C PHE A 136 5.67 -72.87 -19.34
N LEU A 137 6.86 -73.48 -19.24
CA LEU A 137 8.02 -73.17 -20.09
C LEU A 137 7.78 -73.44 -21.58
N LYS A 138 6.92 -74.43 -21.91
CA LYS A 138 6.56 -74.77 -23.30
C LYS A 138 5.64 -73.75 -24.00
N GLY A 139 5.10 -72.76 -23.29
CA GLY A 139 4.34 -71.66 -23.93
C GLY A 139 3.58 -70.73 -22.99
N GLY A 140 3.18 -71.19 -21.80
CA GLY A 140 2.46 -70.36 -20.82
C GLY A 140 3.21 -69.09 -20.41
N PHE A 141 4.55 -69.15 -20.36
CA PHE A 141 5.41 -68.00 -20.09
C PHE A 141 5.27 -66.89 -21.15
N GLN A 142 5.18 -67.22 -22.45
CA GLN A 142 5.04 -66.20 -23.50
C GLN A 142 3.68 -65.48 -23.41
N THR A 143 2.60 -66.22 -23.15
CA THR A 143 1.26 -65.64 -22.95
C THR A 143 1.26 -64.63 -21.80
N ALA A 144 1.88 -64.98 -20.67
CA ALA A 144 1.92 -64.12 -19.49
C ALA A 144 2.77 -62.85 -19.72
N VAL A 145 3.89 -62.95 -20.45
CA VAL A 145 4.72 -61.79 -20.82
C VAL A 145 3.98 -60.83 -21.76
N ARG A 146 3.06 -61.32 -22.61
CA ARG A 146 2.20 -60.46 -23.44
C ARG A 146 1.20 -59.66 -22.62
N GLU A 147 0.50 -60.32 -21.70
CA GLU A 147 -0.47 -59.67 -20.79
C GLU A 147 0.20 -58.54 -19.99
N ASP A 148 1.41 -58.77 -19.48
CA ASP A 148 2.20 -57.76 -18.77
C ASP A 148 2.61 -56.56 -19.67
N LEU A 149 2.89 -56.80 -20.96
CA LEU A 149 3.19 -55.73 -21.93
C LEU A 149 1.95 -54.92 -22.31
N GLU A 150 0.79 -55.58 -22.49
CA GLU A 150 -0.48 -54.91 -22.78
C GLU A 150 -0.92 -54.01 -21.62
N VAL A 151 -0.72 -54.44 -20.38
CA VAL A 151 -0.93 -53.62 -19.17
C VAL A 151 0.02 -52.41 -19.13
N ALA A 152 1.29 -52.58 -19.48
CA ALA A 152 2.26 -51.48 -19.52
C ALA A 152 1.88 -50.42 -20.57
N VAL A 153 1.53 -50.82 -21.80
CA VAL A 153 1.06 -49.90 -22.86
C VAL A 153 -0.25 -49.21 -22.44
N THR A 154 -1.19 -49.94 -21.84
CA THR A 154 -2.45 -49.37 -21.34
C THR A 154 -2.23 -48.33 -20.23
N THR A 155 -1.21 -48.53 -19.38
CA THR A 155 -0.84 -47.58 -18.32
C THR A 155 -0.30 -46.28 -18.92
N VAL A 156 0.61 -46.36 -19.91
CA VAL A 156 1.09 -45.18 -20.65
C VAL A 156 -0.07 -44.48 -21.37
N MET A 157 -0.96 -45.24 -22.03
CA MET A 157 -2.13 -44.72 -22.74
C MET A 157 -3.07 -43.93 -21.80
N ALA A 158 -3.28 -44.38 -20.57
CA ALA A 158 -4.14 -43.70 -19.61
C ALA A 158 -3.63 -42.26 -19.32
N HIS A 159 -2.31 -42.12 -19.12
CA HIS A 159 -1.68 -40.85 -18.72
C HIS A 159 -1.21 -39.98 -19.89
N GLY A 160 -1.01 -40.53 -21.08
CA GLY A 160 -0.48 -39.80 -22.24
C GLY A 160 -1.40 -38.73 -22.82
N GLY A 161 -0.85 -37.84 -23.65
CA GLY A 161 -1.62 -36.86 -24.44
C GLY A 161 -2.39 -37.49 -25.62
N ARG A 162 -2.77 -36.67 -26.60
CA ARG A 162 -3.58 -37.09 -27.75
C ARG A 162 -2.76 -37.93 -28.73
N ALA A 163 -1.51 -37.55 -29.00
CA ALA A 163 -0.62 -38.32 -29.84
C ALA A 163 -0.16 -39.60 -29.12
N VAL A 164 0.20 -39.52 -27.83
CA VAL A 164 0.59 -40.72 -27.06
C VAL A 164 -0.53 -41.76 -27.03
N LYS A 165 -1.79 -41.32 -26.85
CA LYS A 165 -2.97 -42.21 -26.92
C LYS A 165 -3.20 -42.82 -28.31
N ARG A 166 -2.93 -42.08 -29.39
CA ARG A 166 -3.01 -42.55 -30.79
C ARG A 166 -2.03 -43.71 -31.03
N GLU A 167 -0.75 -43.51 -30.71
CA GLU A 167 0.28 -44.52 -30.93
C GLU A 167 0.12 -45.74 -30.00
N ALA A 168 -0.29 -45.53 -28.74
CA ALA A 168 -0.56 -46.63 -27.80
C ALA A 168 -1.73 -47.52 -28.26
N THR A 169 -2.78 -46.92 -28.83
CA THR A 169 -3.92 -47.67 -29.39
C THR A 169 -3.46 -48.54 -30.56
N ALA A 170 -2.68 -47.97 -31.49
CA ALA A 170 -2.14 -48.71 -32.63
C ALA A 170 -1.21 -49.87 -32.20
N ALA A 171 -0.43 -49.70 -31.13
CA ALA A 171 0.39 -50.76 -30.55
C ALA A 171 -0.47 -51.92 -29.99
N LEU A 172 -1.55 -51.62 -29.27
CA LEU A 172 -2.49 -52.61 -28.72
C LEU A 172 -3.26 -53.34 -29.83
N GLU A 173 -3.82 -52.62 -30.81
CA GLU A 173 -4.59 -53.20 -31.93
C GLU A 173 -3.76 -54.15 -32.80
N SER A 174 -2.44 -54.02 -32.81
CA SER A 174 -1.53 -54.90 -33.57
C SER A 174 -1.40 -56.33 -33.02
N ALA A 175 -1.79 -56.56 -31.75
CA ALA A 175 -1.62 -57.83 -31.02
C ALA A 175 -0.20 -58.43 -31.07
N SER A 176 0.84 -57.59 -31.20
CA SER A 176 2.22 -58.02 -31.47
C SER A 176 3.20 -57.66 -30.34
N ASP A 177 3.89 -58.67 -29.82
CA ASP A 177 4.95 -58.54 -28.80
C ASP A 177 6.03 -57.51 -29.19
N PHE A 178 6.28 -57.35 -30.50
CA PHE A 178 7.24 -56.38 -31.04
C PHE A 178 6.71 -54.94 -31.00
N ALA A 179 5.44 -54.72 -31.37
CA ALA A 179 4.85 -53.40 -31.44
C ALA A 179 4.64 -52.79 -30.05
N LEU A 180 4.17 -53.59 -29.08
CA LEU A 180 4.06 -53.18 -27.68
C LEU A 180 5.41 -52.73 -27.13
N ARG A 181 6.48 -53.47 -27.42
CA ARG A 181 7.86 -53.12 -27.03
C ARG A 181 8.36 -51.85 -27.73
N ALA A 182 8.16 -51.73 -29.04
CA ALA A 182 8.63 -50.58 -29.83
C ALA A 182 7.95 -49.26 -29.41
N PHE A 183 6.67 -49.30 -29.04
CA PHE A 183 5.98 -48.16 -28.45
C PHE A 183 6.60 -47.78 -27.08
N LEU A 184 6.77 -48.75 -26.18
CA LEU A 184 7.34 -48.51 -24.84
C LEU A 184 8.81 -48.04 -24.89
N SER A 185 9.62 -48.52 -25.84
CA SER A 185 11.03 -48.14 -25.95
C SER A 185 11.29 -46.82 -26.69
N GLY A 186 10.33 -46.31 -27.46
CA GLY A 186 10.55 -45.16 -28.34
C GLY A 186 9.28 -44.42 -28.74
N GLY A 187 8.27 -45.12 -29.26
CA GLY A 187 7.06 -44.50 -29.83
C GLY A 187 6.32 -43.56 -28.88
N GLN A 188 6.29 -43.86 -27.57
CA GLN A 188 5.67 -42.97 -26.58
C GLN A 188 6.35 -41.59 -26.47
N PHE A 189 7.66 -41.50 -26.68
CA PHE A 189 8.42 -40.26 -26.50
C PHE A 189 8.24 -39.31 -27.69
N THR A 190 8.36 -39.81 -28.93
CA THR A 190 8.08 -39.01 -30.13
C THR A 190 6.62 -38.52 -30.16
N ALA A 191 5.69 -39.32 -29.65
CA ALA A 191 4.30 -38.91 -29.51
C ALA A 191 4.12 -37.83 -28.42
N GLN A 192 4.83 -37.93 -27.30
CA GLN A 192 4.84 -36.89 -26.27
C GLN A 192 5.38 -35.54 -26.80
N GLU A 193 6.38 -35.56 -27.68
CA GLU A 193 6.93 -34.35 -28.31
C GLU A 193 5.92 -33.64 -29.24
N GLU A 194 5.03 -34.38 -29.89
CA GLU A 194 3.89 -33.82 -30.65
C GLU A 194 2.90 -33.13 -29.71
N ASP A 195 2.51 -33.79 -28.62
CA ASP A 195 1.60 -33.25 -27.61
C ASP A 195 2.17 -31.99 -26.90
N GLU A 196 3.46 -32.00 -26.56
CA GLU A 196 4.15 -30.85 -25.95
C GLU A 196 4.24 -29.64 -26.89
N ARG A 197 4.61 -29.85 -28.17
CA ARG A 197 4.66 -28.75 -29.15
C ARG A 197 3.29 -28.10 -29.34
N VAL A 198 2.22 -28.90 -29.35
CA VAL A 198 0.83 -28.40 -29.38
C VAL A 198 0.51 -27.61 -28.11
N GLN A 199 0.95 -28.07 -26.93
CA GLN A 199 0.73 -27.36 -25.67
C GLN A 199 1.44 -25.99 -25.62
N VAL A 200 2.71 -25.90 -26.04
CA VAL A 200 3.43 -24.61 -26.13
C VAL A 200 2.73 -23.67 -27.11
N THR A 201 2.32 -24.18 -28.27
CA THR A 201 1.57 -23.39 -29.29
C THR A 201 0.23 -22.90 -28.73
N SER A 202 -0.49 -23.72 -27.96
CA SER A 202 -1.75 -23.33 -27.32
C SER A 202 -1.57 -22.27 -26.22
N ILE A 203 -0.42 -22.24 -25.53
CA ILE A 203 -0.08 -21.17 -24.59
C ILE A 203 0.22 -19.89 -25.36
N LEU A 204 1.02 -19.95 -26.44
CA LEU A 204 1.43 -18.81 -27.25
C LEU A 204 0.25 -17.95 -27.74
N VAL A 205 -0.88 -18.56 -28.10
CA VAL A 205 -2.12 -17.86 -28.46
C VAL A 205 -2.51 -16.83 -27.39
N THR A 206 -2.52 -17.24 -26.12
CA THR A 206 -2.97 -16.44 -24.98
C THR A 206 -1.82 -15.92 -24.09
N ALA A 207 -0.59 -15.99 -24.57
CA ALA A 207 0.62 -15.62 -23.83
C ALA A 207 0.81 -14.10 -23.67
N SER A 208 1.21 -13.69 -22.47
CA SER A 208 1.65 -12.32 -22.13
C SER A 208 3.05 -12.00 -22.66
N PRO A 209 3.50 -10.73 -22.72
CA PRO A 209 4.71 -10.35 -23.45
C PRO A 209 5.95 -11.22 -23.20
N GLN A 210 6.34 -11.45 -21.95
CA GLN A 210 7.40 -12.36 -21.54
C GLN A 210 7.03 -13.82 -21.77
N VAL A 211 5.80 -14.26 -21.45
CA VAL A 211 5.35 -15.65 -21.71
C VAL A 211 5.40 -15.98 -23.21
N ARG A 212 5.13 -14.99 -24.08
CA ARG A 212 5.18 -15.09 -25.54
C ARG A 212 6.62 -15.20 -26.00
N GLU A 213 7.49 -14.29 -25.56
CA GLU A 213 8.93 -14.34 -25.83
C GLU A 213 9.53 -15.69 -25.40
N TYR A 214 9.18 -16.20 -24.21
CA TYR A 214 9.66 -17.49 -23.72
C TYR A 214 9.07 -18.69 -24.48
N ALA A 215 7.81 -18.61 -24.94
CA ALA A 215 7.19 -19.65 -25.77
C ALA A 215 7.76 -19.68 -27.20
N GLU A 216 7.95 -18.52 -27.83
CA GLU A 216 8.55 -18.37 -29.16
C GLU A 216 9.98 -18.90 -29.16
N ARG A 217 10.81 -18.49 -28.19
CA ARG A 217 12.18 -19.02 -27.98
C ARG A 217 12.21 -20.56 -27.83
N ALA A 218 11.20 -21.17 -27.21
CA ALA A 218 11.11 -22.63 -27.04
C ALA A 218 10.62 -23.37 -28.31
N LEU A 219 9.80 -22.72 -29.13
CA LEU A 219 9.38 -23.25 -30.45
C LEU A 219 10.50 -23.13 -31.50
N ASP A 220 11.26 -22.03 -31.46
CA ASP A 220 12.39 -21.75 -32.36
C ASP A 220 13.61 -22.63 -32.10
N ASP A 221 13.95 -22.89 -30.83
CA ASP A 221 14.93 -23.93 -30.45
C ASP A 221 14.48 -25.32 -30.92
N GLY A 222 13.17 -25.55 -30.86
CA GLY A 222 12.53 -26.73 -31.43
C GLY A 222 12.80 -28.04 -30.69
N SER A 223 13.67 -28.07 -29.68
CA SER A 223 14.01 -29.29 -28.96
C SER A 223 12.96 -29.67 -27.90
N PRO A 224 12.77 -30.98 -27.63
CA PRO A 224 11.92 -31.46 -26.53
C PRO A 224 12.35 -30.93 -25.16
N ARG A 225 13.65 -30.66 -24.97
CA ARG A 225 14.23 -30.08 -23.76
C ARG A 225 13.73 -28.66 -23.53
N ALA A 226 13.80 -27.80 -24.55
CA ALA A 226 13.33 -26.42 -24.44
C ALA A 226 11.82 -26.33 -24.23
N MET A 227 11.04 -27.20 -24.89
CA MET A 227 9.59 -27.25 -24.72
C MET A 227 9.18 -27.70 -23.32
N ARG A 228 9.74 -28.80 -22.79
CA ARG A 228 9.50 -29.22 -21.40
C ARG A 228 9.95 -28.16 -20.40
N TRP A 229 11.14 -27.59 -20.57
CA TRP A 229 11.60 -26.52 -19.68
C TRP A 229 10.68 -25.30 -19.67
N PHE A 230 10.15 -24.88 -20.83
CA PHE A 230 9.15 -23.82 -20.89
C PHE A 230 7.85 -24.21 -20.16
N LEU A 231 7.33 -25.42 -20.41
CA LEU A 231 6.08 -25.89 -19.82
C LEU A 231 6.17 -26.07 -18.30
N GLU A 232 7.30 -26.55 -17.78
CA GLU A 232 7.53 -26.85 -16.36
C GLU A 232 8.03 -25.65 -15.54
N THR A 233 8.83 -24.74 -16.12
CA THR A 233 9.50 -23.65 -15.39
C THR A 233 9.40 -22.31 -16.12
N GLY A 234 9.76 -22.27 -17.40
CA GLY A 234 9.91 -21.03 -18.16
C GLY A 234 8.63 -20.19 -18.22
N GLN A 235 7.46 -20.80 -18.40
CA GLN A 235 6.19 -20.08 -18.40
C GLN A 235 5.84 -19.46 -17.04
N TYR A 236 6.36 -19.98 -15.93
CA TYR A 236 6.08 -19.46 -14.58
C TYR A 236 7.02 -18.33 -14.20
N ILE A 237 8.29 -18.38 -14.64
CA ILE A 237 9.20 -17.22 -14.59
C ILE A 237 8.65 -16.10 -15.47
N ALA A 238 8.22 -16.44 -16.69
CA ALA A 238 7.73 -15.47 -17.65
C ALA A 238 6.35 -14.91 -17.31
N ARG A 239 5.48 -15.72 -16.68
CA ARG A 239 4.30 -15.21 -15.96
C ARG A 239 4.79 -14.20 -14.96
N ALA A 240 5.59 -14.59 -13.95
CA ALA A 240 6.23 -13.77 -12.89
C ALA A 240 7.07 -12.54 -13.33
N ARG A 241 7.03 -12.15 -14.62
CA ARG A 241 7.63 -10.94 -15.21
C ARG A 241 6.73 -10.18 -16.20
N ASP A 242 5.68 -10.80 -16.73
CA ASP A 242 4.50 -10.06 -17.22
C ASP A 242 3.63 -9.57 -16.07
N GLU A 243 3.56 -10.46 -15.09
CA GLU A 243 3.25 -10.31 -13.68
C GLU A 243 4.20 -9.24 -13.09
N GLU A 244 5.42 -8.99 -13.61
CA GLU A 244 6.20 -7.77 -13.33
C GLU A 244 6.38 -6.84 -14.58
N THR A 245 5.42 -6.74 -15.54
CA THR A 245 5.27 -5.70 -16.60
C THR A 245 4.11 -4.61 -16.55
N ALA A 246 2.93 -4.78 -15.90
CA ALA A 246 1.71 -3.91 -16.01
C ALA A 246 1.06 -3.14 -14.77
N THR A 247 1.36 -3.40 -13.48
CA THR A 247 0.87 -2.69 -12.24
C THR A 247 1.79 -1.65 -11.58
N ILE A 248 3.13 -1.57 -11.74
CA ILE A 248 3.81 -0.26 -11.57
C ILE A 248 3.40 0.61 -12.74
N GLN A 249 2.87 0.07 -13.82
CA GLN A 249 2.10 0.84 -14.78
C GLN A 249 0.79 1.36 -14.15
N GLN A 250 0.12 0.65 -13.24
CA GLN A 250 -1.00 1.18 -12.44
C GLN A 250 -0.53 2.19 -11.36
N LEU A 251 0.57 1.93 -10.63
CA LEU A 251 1.14 2.83 -9.62
C LEU A 251 1.78 4.08 -10.26
N VAL A 252 2.47 3.97 -11.39
CA VAL A 252 2.91 5.09 -12.24
C VAL A 252 1.70 5.84 -12.77
N LYS A 253 0.65 5.16 -13.28
CA LYS A 253 -0.59 5.85 -13.65
C LYS A 253 -1.20 6.59 -12.45
N ALA A 254 -1.11 6.06 -11.22
CA ALA A 254 -1.49 6.78 -9.99
C ALA A 254 -0.60 8.00 -9.74
N VAL A 255 0.72 7.85 -9.80
CA VAL A 255 1.71 8.93 -9.61
C VAL A 255 1.53 10.04 -10.65
N GLU A 256 1.37 9.68 -11.93
CA GLU A 256 1.03 10.61 -13.00
C GLU A 256 -0.33 11.26 -12.78
N ALA A 257 -1.33 10.50 -12.30
CA ALA A 257 -2.64 11.04 -12.00
C ALA A 257 -2.54 12.08 -10.88
N GLU A 258 -1.81 11.83 -9.80
CA GLU A 258 -1.74 12.73 -8.65
C GLU A 258 -0.70 13.85 -8.74
N GLY A 259 0.40 13.68 -9.49
CA GLY A 259 1.19 14.84 -9.92
C GLY A 259 0.31 15.84 -10.69
N ARG A 260 -0.61 15.35 -11.52
CA ARG A 260 -1.66 16.16 -12.19
C ARG A 260 -2.84 16.54 -11.26
N ARG A 261 -2.88 16.12 -9.99
CA ARG A 261 -3.76 16.69 -8.94
C ARG A 261 -3.03 17.83 -8.23
N ALA A 262 -1.80 17.60 -7.77
CA ALA A 262 -0.94 18.58 -7.09
C ALA A 262 -0.76 19.85 -7.91
N GLY A 263 -0.29 19.75 -9.16
CA GLY A 263 -0.06 20.93 -9.99
C GLY A 263 -1.33 21.79 -10.14
N ARG A 264 -2.48 21.16 -10.47
CA ARG A 264 -3.76 21.89 -10.61
C ARG A 264 -4.27 22.50 -9.31
N LYS A 265 -4.06 21.83 -8.17
CA LYS A 265 -4.43 22.35 -6.84
C LYS A 265 -3.46 23.43 -6.35
N THR A 266 -2.22 23.38 -6.81
CA THR A 266 -1.21 24.44 -6.63
C THR A 266 -1.57 25.68 -7.44
N ASP A 267 -1.95 25.52 -8.71
CA ASP A 267 -2.46 26.62 -9.55
C ASP A 267 -3.68 27.29 -8.91
N GLU A 268 -4.65 26.51 -8.43
CA GLU A 268 -5.83 26.99 -7.72
C GLU A 268 -5.48 27.73 -6.42
N ALA A 269 -4.56 27.19 -5.61
CA ALA A 269 -4.08 27.83 -4.39
C ALA A 269 -3.36 29.16 -4.66
N VAL A 270 -2.54 29.22 -5.72
CA VAL A 270 -1.82 30.42 -6.18
C VAL A 270 -2.79 31.48 -6.71
N GLU A 271 -3.79 31.11 -7.52
CA GLU A 271 -4.77 32.08 -8.03
C GLU A 271 -5.59 32.68 -6.87
N LEU A 272 -6.09 31.84 -5.96
CA LEU A 272 -6.83 32.27 -4.78
C LEU A 272 -5.98 33.16 -3.85
N SER A 273 -4.68 32.87 -3.72
CA SER A 273 -3.74 33.74 -2.99
C SER A 273 -3.63 35.13 -3.63
N GLN A 274 -3.51 35.21 -4.96
CA GLN A 274 -3.53 36.49 -5.66
C GLN A 274 -4.87 37.22 -5.53
N GLN A 275 -6.01 36.52 -5.45
CA GLN A 275 -7.32 37.11 -5.20
C GLN A 275 -7.41 37.66 -3.76
N ALA A 276 -6.84 36.96 -2.76
CA ALA A 276 -6.74 37.44 -1.37
C ALA A 276 -5.90 38.73 -1.26
N VAL A 277 -4.72 38.77 -1.90
CA VAL A 277 -3.86 39.97 -1.94
C VAL A 277 -4.58 41.16 -2.55
N LYS A 278 -5.23 40.99 -3.71
CA LYS A 278 -6.01 42.05 -4.38
C LYS A 278 -7.21 42.52 -3.56
N ALA A 279 -7.78 41.66 -2.71
CA ALA A 279 -8.84 42.06 -1.77
C ALA A 279 -8.28 42.86 -0.59
N ALA A 280 -7.10 42.49 -0.06
CA ALA A 280 -6.41 43.21 1.00
C ALA A 280 -5.95 44.62 0.56
N GLU A 281 -5.50 44.77 -0.69
CA GLU A 281 -5.18 46.09 -1.28
C GLU A 281 -6.41 47.01 -1.30
N LYS A 282 -7.57 46.50 -1.71
CA LYS A 282 -8.82 47.28 -1.72
C LYS A 282 -9.34 47.61 -0.32
N ALA A 283 -9.15 46.71 0.66
CA ALA A 283 -9.46 46.99 2.06
C ALA A 283 -8.62 48.17 2.59
N LYS A 284 -7.34 48.24 2.19
CA LYS A 284 -6.45 49.36 2.48
C LYS A 284 -6.84 50.65 1.77
N GLU A 285 -7.24 50.59 0.50
CA GLU A 285 -7.70 51.77 -0.25
C GLU A 285 -8.92 52.41 0.41
N ALA A 286 -9.95 51.62 0.72
CA ALA A 286 -11.15 52.09 1.42
C ALA A 286 -10.85 52.60 2.85
N ALA A 287 -9.88 51.98 3.56
CA ALA A 287 -9.43 52.48 4.86
C ALA A 287 -8.71 53.84 4.78
N LEU A 288 -8.02 54.13 3.67
CA LEU A 288 -7.38 55.43 3.43
C LEU A 288 -8.40 56.50 2.99
N GLU A 289 -9.47 56.12 2.29
CA GLU A 289 -10.61 57.00 2.00
C GLU A 289 -11.34 57.39 3.30
N ALA A 290 -11.63 56.43 4.18
CA ALA A 290 -12.21 56.68 5.51
C ALA A 290 -11.36 57.65 6.34
N LYS A 291 -10.02 57.56 6.24
CA LYS A 291 -9.08 58.49 6.88
C LYS A 291 -9.18 59.92 6.34
N ALA A 292 -9.23 60.07 5.01
CA ALA A 292 -9.30 61.38 4.36
C ALA A 292 -10.61 62.13 4.68
N GLU A 293 -11.73 61.40 4.71
CA GLU A 293 -13.03 61.94 5.10
C GLU A 293 -13.06 62.32 6.61
N ALA A 294 -12.39 61.55 7.49
CA ALA A 294 -12.22 61.92 8.90
C ALA A 294 -11.38 63.21 9.09
N GLU A 295 -10.27 63.35 8.37
CA GLU A 295 -9.44 64.58 8.38
C GLU A 295 -10.20 65.80 7.84
N ALA A 296 -11.16 65.60 6.93
CA ALA A 296 -12.03 66.66 6.44
C ALA A 296 -13.08 67.08 7.49
N ALA A 297 -13.67 66.12 8.22
CA ALA A 297 -14.59 66.38 9.32
C ALA A 297 -13.92 67.18 10.46
N GLU A 298 -12.67 66.86 10.83
CA GLU A 298 -11.91 67.63 11.84
C GLU A 298 -11.72 69.10 11.40
N GLN A 299 -11.43 69.32 10.11
CA GLN A 299 -11.32 70.68 9.56
C GLN A 299 -12.65 71.45 9.63
N ASP A 300 -13.81 70.78 9.59
CA ASP A 300 -15.11 71.41 9.82
C ASP A 300 -15.43 71.68 11.30
N VAL A 301 -14.88 70.91 12.26
CA VAL A 301 -14.85 71.32 13.68
C VAL A 301 -14.12 72.66 13.80
N GLN A 302 -12.96 72.80 13.16
CA GLN A 302 -12.22 74.05 13.19
C GLN A 302 -12.92 75.21 12.46
N ARG A 303 -13.76 74.94 11.45
CA ARG A 303 -14.58 75.96 10.77
C ARG A 303 -15.77 76.38 11.65
N SER A 304 -16.53 75.42 12.16
CA SER A 304 -17.68 75.65 13.04
C SER A 304 -17.30 76.35 14.35
N ALA A 305 -16.21 75.96 15.02
CA ALA A 305 -15.71 76.62 16.22
C ALA A 305 -15.32 78.09 15.98
N ARG A 306 -14.71 78.42 14.82
CA ARG A 306 -14.40 79.81 14.43
C ARG A 306 -15.67 80.62 14.14
N ALA A 307 -16.72 79.99 13.61
CA ALA A 307 -18.02 80.62 13.38
C ALA A 307 -18.79 80.84 14.69
N ALA A 308 -18.83 79.85 15.58
CA ALA A 308 -19.42 79.94 16.92
C ALA A 308 -18.79 81.05 17.77
N ASN A 309 -17.46 81.19 17.74
CA ASN A 309 -16.76 82.30 18.41
C ASN A 309 -17.17 83.67 17.85
N LYS A 310 -17.38 83.81 16.53
CA LYS A 310 -17.91 85.05 15.93
C LYS A 310 -19.35 85.32 16.37
N ALA A 311 -20.20 84.29 16.42
CA ALA A 311 -21.57 84.40 16.92
C ALA A 311 -21.58 84.85 18.39
N ALA A 312 -20.77 84.23 19.26
CA ALA A 312 -20.63 84.60 20.67
C ALA A 312 -20.07 86.01 20.89
N GLN A 313 -19.10 86.46 20.07
CA GLN A 313 -18.60 87.85 20.13
C GLN A 313 -19.67 88.85 19.69
N ALA A 314 -20.40 88.56 18.60
CA ALA A 314 -21.52 89.37 18.14
C ALA A 314 -22.66 89.39 19.18
N ALA A 315 -22.94 88.26 19.84
CA ALA A 315 -23.92 88.15 20.92
C ALA A 315 -23.51 88.92 22.17
N ARG A 316 -22.24 88.85 22.62
CA ARG A 316 -21.71 89.69 23.71
C ARG A 316 -21.77 91.17 23.34
N GLY A 317 -21.49 91.53 22.09
CA GLY A 317 -21.65 92.89 21.57
C GLY A 317 -23.11 93.34 21.55
N ALA A 318 -24.03 92.49 21.11
CA ALA A 318 -25.47 92.73 21.12
C ALA A 318 -25.99 92.84 22.56
N ALA A 319 -25.52 92.00 23.48
CA ALA A 319 -25.84 92.03 24.91
C ALA A 319 -25.24 93.27 25.61
N ALA A 320 -24.07 93.75 25.20
CA ALA A 320 -23.50 95.02 25.70
C ALA A 320 -24.22 96.25 25.12
N ALA A 321 -24.63 96.20 23.84
CA ALA A 321 -25.48 97.22 23.22
C ALA A 321 -26.90 97.19 23.81
N ALA A 322 -27.43 96.01 24.14
CA ALA A 322 -28.69 95.82 24.84
C ALA A 322 -28.58 96.22 26.31
N ALA A 323 -27.49 95.92 27.01
CA ALA A 323 -27.21 96.44 28.34
C ALA A 323 -27.00 97.96 28.32
N THR A 324 -26.53 98.53 27.21
CA THR A 324 -26.51 100.00 27.00
C THR A 324 -27.91 100.53 26.71
N ALA A 325 -28.72 99.83 25.91
CA ALA A 325 -30.11 100.20 25.65
C ALA A 325 -31.01 100.02 26.88
N VAL A 326 -30.75 99.03 27.72
CA VAL A 326 -31.38 98.71 29.00
C VAL A 326 -30.80 99.55 30.13
N SER A 327 -29.55 99.99 30.08
CA SER A 327 -28.99 100.96 31.03
C SER A 327 -29.48 102.37 30.68
N ALA A 328 -29.55 102.74 29.39
CA ALA A 328 -30.20 103.96 28.94
C ALA A 328 -31.73 103.88 29.11
N SER A 329 -32.36 102.71 28.98
CA SER A 329 -33.78 102.51 29.28
C SER A 329 -34.07 102.32 30.75
N ARG A 330 -33.13 101.89 31.61
CA ARG A 330 -33.22 102.02 33.07
C ARG A 330 -32.79 103.42 33.50
N THR A 331 -32.05 104.16 32.69
CA THR A 331 -31.86 105.60 32.91
C THR A 331 -33.13 106.34 32.50
N ALA A 332 -33.86 105.92 31.47
CA ALA A 332 -35.13 106.51 31.08
C ALA A 332 -36.31 106.02 31.92
N GLN A 333 -36.37 104.73 32.25
CA GLN A 333 -37.37 104.10 33.13
C GLN A 333 -37.09 104.40 34.58
N ALA A 334 -35.84 104.43 35.06
CA ALA A 334 -35.52 104.88 36.40
C ALA A 334 -35.29 106.39 36.51
N ALA A 335 -35.21 107.17 35.43
CA ALA A 335 -35.59 108.58 35.48
C ALA A 335 -37.12 108.69 35.53
N ALA A 336 -37.84 107.91 34.72
CA ALA A 336 -39.30 107.80 34.83
C ALA A 336 -39.77 107.09 36.10
N GLN A 337 -38.91 106.50 36.93
CA GLN A 337 -39.21 105.95 38.27
C GLN A 337 -38.47 106.73 39.36
N ARG A 338 -37.51 107.60 39.07
CA ARG A 338 -37.20 108.80 39.87
C ARG A 338 -38.15 109.96 39.52
N SER A 339 -39.17 109.70 38.69
CA SER A 339 -40.29 110.58 38.34
C SER A 339 -41.62 109.92 38.73
N VAL A 340 -41.85 108.64 38.39
CA VAL A 340 -42.98 107.81 38.89
C VAL A 340 -42.79 107.40 40.32
N ALA A 341 -41.59 107.04 40.79
CA ALA A 341 -41.28 106.91 42.22
C ALA A 341 -40.48 108.10 42.76
N ALA A 342 -40.47 109.24 42.05
CA ALA A 342 -40.71 110.49 42.76
C ALA A 342 -42.18 110.62 43.14
N ALA A 343 -43.12 110.42 42.21
CA ALA A 343 -44.56 110.48 42.49
C ALA A 343 -45.03 109.37 43.46
N GLN A 344 -44.36 108.22 43.48
CA GLN A 344 -44.61 107.06 44.31
C GLN A 344 -43.65 106.95 45.48
N ALA A 345 -42.48 107.61 45.53
CA ALA A 345 -41.93 107.98 46.83
C ALA A 345 -42.93 108.94 47.47
N ALA A 346 -43.35 110.00 46.79
CA ALA A 346 -44.46 110.87 47.21
C ALA A 346 -45.86 110.20 47.30
N ALA A 347 -46.00 108.88 47.13
CA ALA A 347 -47.25 108.16 47.44
C ALA A 347 -47.05 106.86 48.24
N ALA A 348 -45.82 106.41 48.46
CA ALA A 348 -45.43 105.30 49.34
C ALA A 348 -44.72 105.81 50.61
N ALA A 349 -44.20 107.03 50.59
CA ALA A 349 -44.16 107.88 51.78
C ALA A 349 -45.58 108.18 52.32
N ALA A 350 -46.63 108.01 51.51
CA ALA A 350 -48.00 107.92 52.04
C ALA A 350 -48.37 106.52 52.55
N ALA A 351 -47.66 105.43 52.20
CA ALA A 351 -48.18 104.05 52.37
C ALA A 351 -47.19 102.97 52.89
N ALA A 352 -45.95 103.29 53.21
CA ALA A 352 -44.97 102.39 53.85
C ALA A 352 -44.88 102.71 55.35
N ALA A 353 -44.63 103.98 55.66
CA ALA A 353 -45.54 104.85 56.43
C ALA A 353 -46.58 104.08 57.29
N GLY A 354 -47.66 103.59 56.66
CA GLY A 354 -48.74 102.83 57.33
C GLY A 354 -48.76 101.31 57.10
N ARG A 355 -47.61 100.63 56.97
CA ARG A 355 -47.60 99.17 56.65
C ARG A 355 -46.43 98.36 57.22
N ALA A 356 -45.39 99.03 57.70
CA ALA A 356 -44.22 98.44 58.33
C ALA A 356 -44.57 97.79 59.71
N ALA A 357 -45.74 98.11 60.25
CA ALA A 357 -46.29 97.73 61.55
C ALA A 357 -46.47 96.23 61.85
N ALA A 358 -46.42 95.33 60.85
CA ALA A 358 -47.36 94.20 60.86
C ALA A 358 -46.85 92.75 61.07
N ARG A 359 -45.65 92.37 60.60
CA ARG A 359 -45.55 91.06 59.92
C ARG A 359 -44.69 89.94 60.51
N ALA A 360 -43.51 90.26 61.05
CA ALA A 360 -42.36 89.38 60.80
C ALA A 360 -42.08 88.41 61.97
N TYR A 361 -42.90 87.34 62.01
CA TYR A 361 -43.31 86.69 63.27
C TYR A 361 -43.36 85.14 63.29
N ARG A 362 -43.25 84.39 62.17
CA ARG A 362 -43.78 82.99 62.12
C ARG A 362 -42.82 81.82 61.76
N ALA A 363 -42.01 81.88 60.70
CA ALA A 363 -41.52 80.64 60.06
C ALA A 363 -40.15 80.15 60.58
N ALA A 364 -40.13 79.42 61.71
CA ALA A 364 -38.90 78.98 62.36
C ALA A 364 -38.70 77.45 62.49
N ILE A 365 -39.73 76.60 62.29
CA ILE A 365 -39.85 75.37 63.10
C ILE A 365 -39.37 74.07 62.42
N GLY A 366 -40.00 73.61 61.33
CA GLY A 366 -39.89 72.21 60.87
C GLY A 366 -38.74 71.86 59.90
N ALA A 367 -37.47 72.13 60.25
CA ALA A 367 -36.32 71.91 59.35
C ALA A 367 -35.24 70.99 59.94
N SER A 368 -35.59 69.77 60.38
CA SER A 368 -34.67 68.93 61.18
C SER A 368 -34.91 67.40 61.17
N LYS A 369 -35.80 66.84 60.35
CA LYS A 369 -36.40 65.51 60.63
C LYS A 369 -35.90 64.36 59.75
N ASP A 370 -35.51 64.66 58.51
CA ASP A 370 -35.52 63.67 57.42
C ASP A 370 -34.15 62.97 57.22
N ALA A 371 -33.13 63.40 57.95
CA ALA A 371 -31.73 63.15 57.60
C ALA A 371 -31.20 61.71 57.78
N ALA A 372 -31.99 60.77 58.32
CA ALA A 372 -31.48 59.51 58.87
C ALA A 372 -31.76 58.24 58.04
N MET A 373 -32.47 58.33 56.91
CA MET A 373 -32.92 57.14 56.16
C MET A 373 -31.96 56.68 55.03
N ALA A 374 -30.79 57.30 54.85
CA ALA A 374 -29.94 57.09 53.67
C ALA A 374 -29.05 55.81 53.71
N ASP A 375 -28.45 55.46 54.86
CA ASP A 375 -27.33 54.49 54.90
C ASP A 375 -27.68 53.04 54.53
N ALA A 376 -28.90 52.59 54.85
CA ALA A 376 -29.21 51.15 54.91
C ALA A 376 -29.07 50.39 53.58
N ALA A 377 -29.42 50.99 52.43
CA ALA A 377 -29.44 50.30 51.14
C ALA A 377 -28.03 49.92 50.63
N ARG A 378 -27.01 50.67 51.07
CA ARG A 378 -25.61 50.62 50.61
C ARG A 378 -24.97 49.23 50.65
N GLN A 379 -25.43 48.35 51.53
CA GLN A 379 -24.73 47.12 51.88
C GLN A 379 -25.12 45.92 51.00
N ALA A 380 -26.32 45.90 50.41
CA ALA A 380 -26.83 44.74 49.68
C ALA A 380 -26.17 44.54 48.30
N ALA A 381 -25.75 45.62 47.63
CA ALA A 381 -25.13 45.59 46.30
C ALA A 381 -23.82 44.77 46.22
N ALA A 382 -23.14 44.57 47.35
CA ALA A 382 -21.82 43.94 47.38
C ALA A 382 -21.82 42.41 47.28
N ALA A 383 -22.93 41.73 47.60
CA ALA A 383 -22.94 40.28 47.75
C ALA A 383 -23.05 39.52 46.40
N ALA A 384 -23.88 40.00 45.47
CA ALA A 384 -24.18 39.29 44.22
C ALA A 384 -22.95 39.10 43.32
N THR A 385 -22.07 40.11 43.27
CA THR A 385 -20.86 40.17 42.43
C THR A 385 -19.87 39.02 42.66
N ALA A 386 -19.88 38.38 43.84
CA ALA A 386 -18.96 37.27 44.13
C ALA A 386 -19.30 35.96 43.38
N MET A 387 -20.59 35.68 43.16
CA MET A 387 -21.08 34.38 42.66
C MET A 387 -20.72 34.11 41.19
N VAL A 388 -20.57 35.16 40.39
CA VAL A 388 -20.32 35.12 38.92
C VAL A 388 -19.05 34.33 38.55
N LYS A 389 -18.11 34.17 39.48
CA LYS A 389 -16.80 33.54 39.23
C LYS A 389 -16.84 32.02 39.06
N LEU A 390 -17.88 31.33 39.55
CA LEU A 390 -17.87 29.86 39.73
C LEU A 390 -18.56 29.03 38.64
N VAL A 391 -19.48 29.61 37.87
CA VAL A 391 -20.28 28.86 36.87
C VAL A 391 -19.52 28.70 35.54
N ARG A 392 -19.75 27.59 34.80
CA ARG A 392 -18.91 27.21 33.65
C ARG A 392 -19.45 27.53 32.25
N THR A 393 -20.77 27.53 32.02
CA THR A 393 -21.33 27.96 30.73
C THR A 393 -21.44 29.49 30.67
N VAL A 394 -21.27 30.08 29.49
CA VAL A 394 -21.26 31.55 29.31
C VAL A 394 -22.59 32.17 29.74
N ALA A 395 -23.72 31.54 29.38
CA ALA A 395 -25.07 32.02 29.70
C ALA A 395 -25.31 32.20 31.21
N LEU A 396 -24.99 31.18 32.04
CA LEU A 396 -25.27 31.20 33.48
C LEU A 396 -24.47 32.24 34.28
N LYS A 397 -23.45 32.87 33.68
CA LYS A 397 -22.73 33.98 34.31
C LYS A 397 -23.44 35.33 34.14
N ALA A 398 -24.35 35.47 33.16
CA ALA A 398 -24.98 36.75 32.84
C ALA A 398 -26.01 37.17 33.90
N ASP A 399 -26.91 36.26 34.30
CA ASP A 399 -28.04 36.58 35.19
C ASP A 399 -27.60 37.09 36.57
N LEU A 400 -26.54 36.49 37.13
CA LEU A 400 -25.98 36.86 38.44
C LEU A 400 -25.43 38.29 38.50
N ALA A 401 -25.14 38.92 37.35
CA ALA A 401 -24.67 40.30 37.30
C ALA A 401 -25.81 41.35 37.41
N ALA A 402 -27.07 40.96 37.26
CA ALA A 402 -28.21 41.89 37.32
C ALA A 402 -28.55 42.31 38.77
N MET A 403 -28.60 41.34 39.69
CA MET A 403 -29.08 41.53 41.08
C MET A 403 -28.26 42.52 41.92
N ALA A 404 -27.06 42.90 41.48
CA ALA A 404 -26.23 43.88 42.18
C ALA A 404 -26.69 45.33 42.00
N ALA A 405 -27.48 45.63 40.96
CA ALA A 405 -27.86 47.00 40.59
C ALA A 405 -29.00 47.58 41.46
N ASP A 406 -30.08 46.81 41.66
CA ASP A 406 -31.33 47.28 42.29
C ASP A 406 -31.15 47.82 43.71
N ALA A 407 -30.12 47.36 44.42
CA ALA A 407 -29.79 47.78 45.78
C ALA A 407 -29.30 49.24 45.89
N ALA A 408 -28.93 49.89 44.77
CA ALA A 408 -28.28 51.20 44.82
C ALA A 408 -29.24 52.40 44.99
N ASP A 409 -30.46 52.34 44.44
CA ASP A 409 -31.33 53.53 44.33
C ASP A 409 -31.99 53.94 45.65
N ALA A 410 -32.30 52.98 46.53
CA ALA A 410 -33.17 53.22 47.70
C ALA A 410 -32.58 54.21 48.74
N ALA A 411 -31.26 54.42 48.76
CA ALA A 411 -30.60 55.36 49.66
C ALA A 411 -30.88 56.85 49.34
N GLY A 412 -31.14 57.19 48.06
CA GLY A 412 -31.20 58.58 47.63
C GLY A 412 -32.42 59.38 48.13
N ALA A 413 -33.51 58.69 48.50
CA ALA A 413 -34.79 59.33 48.79
C ALA A 413 -34.83 60.13 50.11
N ALA A 414 -33.96 59.80 51.07
CA ALA A 414 -34.00 60.34 52.43
C ALA A 414 -33.68 61.84 52.53
N ALA A 415 -32.70 62.31 51.74
CA ALA A 415 -31.93 63.51 52.07
C ALA A 415 -32.67 64.85 51.96
N ALA A 416 -33.88 64.87 51.41
CA ALA A 416 -34.49 66.08 50.85
C ALA A 416 -35.29 66.95 51.84
N GLY A 417 -35.96 66.37 52.84
CA GLY A 417 -37.01 67.08 53.59
C GLY A 417 -36.54 68.15 54.58
N SER A 418 -35.31 68.03 55.10
CA SER A 418 -34.86 68.77 56.29
C SER A 418 -34.53 70.26 56.04
N ALA A 419 -34.72 70.79 54.83
CA ALA A 419 -34.22 72.11 54.40
C ALA A 419 -35.14 73.31 54.68
N VAL A 420 -36.40 73.10 55.06
CA VAL A 420 -37.50 73.93 54.50
C VAL A 420 -37.90 75.20 55.28
N ASN A 421 -37.79 75.25 56.61
CA ASN A 421 -38.53 76.24 57.42
C ASN A 421 -37.80 77.59 57.65
N ALA A 422 -36.76 77.59 58.49
CA ALA A 422 -35.64 78.53 58.54
C ALA A 422 -35.78 80.08 58.65
N ALA A 423 -36.67 80.76 57.92
CA ALA A 423 -36.25 82.01 57.24
C ALA A 423 -37.14 83.29 57.30
N ALA A 424 -38.36 83.28 57.85
CA ALA A 424 -39.32 84.40 57.64
C ALA A 424 -39.73 85.18 58.92
N ALA A 425 -38.91 86.17 59.31
CA ALA A 425 -39.15 87.12 60.40
C ALA A 425 -38.31 88.43 60.22
N ALA A 426 -38.21 89.27 61.26
CA ALA A 426 -37.44 90.52 61.42
C ALA A 426 -37.74 91.73 60.49
N ARG A 427 -37.93 91.44 59.20
CA ARG A 427 -37.95 92.41 58.08
C ARG A 427 -39.28 93.20 58.07
N ALA A 428 -39.39 94.18 58.97
CA ALA A 428 -40.67 94.77 59.33
C ALA A 428 -40.78 96.30 59.22
N SER A 429 -40.04 97.07 60.05
CA SER A 429 -40.72 98.14 60.81
C SER A 429 -40.08 99.54 60.89
N ALA A 430 -38.79 99.77 60.61
CA ALA A 430 -38.20 101.12 60.75
C ALA A 430 -38.57 102.07 59.59
N ASP A 431 -39.54 101.66 58.76
CA ASP A 431 -39.67 102.05 57.36
C ASP A 431 -40.75 103.14 57.16
N ALA A 432 -41.10 103.86 58.23
CA ALA A 432 -42.21 104.82 58.30
C ALA A 432 -41.76 106.29 58.17
N ALA A 433 -41.27 106.93 59.23
CA ALA A 433 -41.10 108.41 59.31
C ALA A 433 -40.19 109.04 58.24
N VAL A 434 -39.22 108.29 57.71
CA VAL A 434 -38.33 108.67 56.59
C VAL A 434 -39.11 109.09 55.33
N ALA A 435 -40.37 108.68 55.24
CA ALA A 435 -41.35 109.04 54.23
C ALA A 435 -41.51 110.54 53.91
N SER A 436 -42.14 111.31 54.81
CA SER A 436 -42.86 112.54 54.44
C SER A 436 -41.97 113.59 53.76
N GLY A 437 -40.78 113.86 54.34
CA GLY A 437 -39.83 114.83 53.81
C GLY A 437 -39.26 114.48 52.42
N ALA A 438 -39.33 113.21 52.00
CA ALA A 438 -38.98 112.84 50.63
C ALA A 438 -39.97 113.46 49.62
N ALA A 439 -41.25 113.60 49.96
CA ALA A 439 -42.33 113.83 49.01
C ALA A 439 -42.15 115.09 48.13
N GLN A 440 -41.85 116.25 48.73
CA GLN A 440 -41.64 117.50 47.99
C GLN A 440 -40.30 117.54 47.26
N SER A 441 -39.22 117.06 47.89
CA SER A 441 -37.88 116.93 47.27
C SER A 441 -37.94 116.11 45.98
N GLN A 442 -38.71 115.03 46.03
CA GLN A 442 -38.96 114.15 44.90
C GLN A 442 -39.75 114.84 43.76
N ALA A 443 -40.71 115.73 44.04
CA ALA A 443 -41.45 116.44 42.98
C ALA A 443 -40.53 117.32 42.09
N ALA A 444 -39.53 117.97 42.67
CA ALA A 444 -38.52 118.73 41.92
C ALA A 444 -37.49 117.82 41.20
N ALA A 445 -37.18 116.65 41.76
CA ALA A 445 -36.42 115.63 41.04
C ALA A 445 -37.18 115.15 39.78
N ALA A 446 -38.49 114.90 39.90
CA ALA A 446 -39.33 114.34 38.84
C ALA A 446 -39.29 115.09 37.50
N GLN A 447 -39.11 116.42 37.53
CA GLN A 447 -38.99 117.26 36.33
C GLN A 447 -37.59 117.17 35.68
N ARG A 448 -36.51 117.27 36.45
CA ARG A 448 -35.13 117.11 35.93
C ARG A 448 -34.95 115.71 35.34
N GLU A 449 -35.52 114.71 36.00
CA GLU A 449 -35.54 113.33 35.51
C GLU A 449 -36.34 113.17 34.22
N ALA A 450 -37.39 113.95 33.96
CA ALA A 450 -38.11 113.89 32.68
C ALA A 450 -37.21 114.29 31.48
N ALA A 451 -36.30 115.26 31.66
CA ALA A 451 -35.31 115.63 30.64
C ALA A 451 -34.20 114.57 30.49
N VAL A 452 -33.72 114.01 31.61
CA VAL A 452 -32.78 112.87 31.61
C VAL A 452 -33.38 111.67 30.86
N ALA A 453 -34.69 111.41 31.02
CA ALA A 453 -35.39 110.32 30.35
C ALA A 453 -35.43 110.47 28.82
N GLU A 454 -35.52 111.69 28.31
CA GLU A 454 -35.52 111.98 26.87
C GLU A 454 -34.14 111.78 26.24
N ALA A 455 -33.10 112.39 26.83
CA ALA A 455 -31.71 112.18 26.41
C ALA A 455 -31.24 110.72 26.57
N ALA A 456 -31.88 109.95 27.46
CA ALA A 456 -31.65 108.53 27.61
C ALA A 456 -32.47 107.68 26.60
N ALA A 457 -33.68 108.08 26.21
CA ALA A 457 -34.47 107.41 25.18
C ALA A 457 -33.85 107.53 23.77
N ALA A 458 -33.18 108.64 23.47
CA ALA A 458 -32.38 108.79 22.25
C ALA A 458 -31.20 107.79 22.24
N ARG A 459 -30.40 107.75 23.31
CA ARG A 459 -29.28 106.80 23.46
C ARG A 459 -29.75 105.33 23.44
N ALA A 460 -30.87 105.02 24.06
CA ALA A 460 -31.49 103.68 24.00
C ALA A 460 -31.89 103.29 22.56
N THR A 461 -32.35 104.25 21.76
CA THR A 461 -32.67 104.03 20.33
C THR A 461 -31.43 103.69 19.51
N GLN A 462 -30.34 104.47 19.64
CA GLN A 462 -29.10 104.22 18.90
C GLN A 462 -28.46 102.87 19.30
N ALA A 463 -28.47 102.56 20.61
CA ALA A 463 -27.99 101.30 21.14
C ALA A 463 -28.83 100.10 20.65
N ALA A 464 -30.15 100.24 20.53
CA ALA A 464 -31.02 99.20 19.96
C ALA A 464 -30.75 98.94 18.47
N SER A 465 -30.49 99.97 17.67
CA SER A 465 -30.06 99.80 16.27
C SER A 465 -28.73 99.03 16.17
N ARG A 466 -27.73 99.40 16.98
CA ARG A 466 -26.44 98.68 17.03
C ARG A 466 -26.63 97.21 17.48
N SER A 467 -27.49 96.96 18.46
CA SER A 467 -27.82 95.60 18.91
C SER A 467 -28.47 94.76 17.81
N ARG A 468 -29.32 95.36 16.95
CA ARG A 468 -29.92 94.68 15.80
C ARG A 468 -28.89 94.27 14.75
N THR A 469 -27.96 95.16 14.39
CA THR A 469 -26.88 94.83 13.43
C THR A 469 -26.01 93.68 13.95
N LEU A 470 -25.68 93.70 15.24
CA LEU A 470 -24.89 92.64 15.87
C LEU A 470 -25.67 91.30 15.95
N ALA A 471 -26.99 91.34 16.18
CA ALA A 471 -27.82 90.13 16.08
C ALA A 471 -27.85 89.55 14.65
N GLY A 472 -27.92 90.40 13.61
CA GLY A 472 -27.82 89.95 12.22
C GLY A 472 -26.44 89.36 11.87
N GLN A 473 -25.37 89.84 12.48
CA GLN A 473 -24.03 89.25 12.36
C GLN A 473 -23.93 87.91 13.11
N ALA A 474 -24.55 87.79 14.28
CA ALA A 474 -24.66 86.51 15.00
C ALA A 474 -25.41 85.46 14.17
N ALA A 475 -26.54 85.82 13.55
CA ALA A 475 -27.32 84.90 12.71
C ALA A 475 -26.61 84.43 11.43
N THR A 476 -25.74 85.26 10.86
CA THR A 476 -24.88 84.84 9.73
C THR A 476 -23.73 83.94 10.20
N ALA A 477 -23.19 84.18 11.39
CA ALA A 477 -22.18 83.32 11.99
C ALA A 477 -22.74 81.97 12.47
N ALA A 478 -23.97 81.93 12.99
CA ALA A 478 -24.66 80.70 13.39
C ALA A 478 -24.94 79.80 12.19
N ARG A 479 -25.47 80.36 11.08
CA ARG A 479 -25.61 79.63 9.81
C ARG A 479 -24.28 79.05 9.32
N ALA A 480 -23.21 79.86 9.29
CA ALA A 480 -21.88 79.36 8.92
C ALA A 480 -21.32 78.27 9.86
N ALA A 481 -21.74 78.22 11.14
CA ALA A 481 -21.37 77.15 12.06
C ALA A 481 -22.15 75.86 11.77
N ARG A 482 -23.45 75.98 11.51
CA ARG A 482 -24.35 74.87 11.17
C ARG A 482 -24.04 74.28 9.79
N ASP A 483 -23.75 75.11 8.79
CA ASP A 483 -23.43 74.64 7.44
C ASP A 483 -22.09 73.86 7.43
N ALA A 484 -21.14 74.23 8.30
CA ALA A 484 -19.93 73.44 8.59
C ALA A 484 -20.23 72.15 9.40
N ALA A 485 -21.19 72.19 10.34
CA ALA A 485 -21.61 70.99 11.08
C ALA A 485 -22.31 69.95 10.19
N ASN A 486 -23.08 70.39 9.19
CA ASN A 486 -23.65 69.52 8.17
C ASN A 486 -22.53 68.91 7.31
N SER A 487 -21.57 69.72 6.84
CA SER A 487 -20.39 69.23 6.11
C SER A 487 -19.60 68.17 6.90
N ALA A 488 -19.40 68.36 8.21
CA ALA A 488 -18.79 67.34 9.08
C ALA A 488 -19.63 66.05 9.19
N ALA A 489 -20.96 66.14 9.16
CA ALA A 489 -21.84 64.98 9.15
C ALA A 489 -21.78 64.21 7.82
N ASP A 490 -21.83 64.91 6.67
CA ASP A 490 -21.65 64.31 5.34
C ASP A 490 -20.29 63.57 5.24
N HIS A 491 -19.23 64.18 5.77
CA HIS A 491 -17.90 63.56 5.88
C HIS A 491 -17.90 62.32 6.81
N ALA A 492 -18.62 62.35 7.94
CA ALA A 492 -18.73 61.20 8.84
C ALA A 492 -19.54 60.03 8.24
N GLU A 493 -20.60 60.31 7.47
CA GLU A 493 -21.37 59.27 6.78
C GLU A 493 -20.54 58.56 5.70
N LYS A 494 -19.75 59.31 4.93
CA LYS A 494 -18.81 58.71 3.96
C LYS A 494 -17.69 57.92 4.62
N ALA A 495 -17.11 58.43 5.71
CA ALA A 495 -16.08 57.69 6.46
C ALA A 495 -16.63 56.34 6.98
N ALA A 496 -17.89 56.32 7.42
CA ALA A 496 -18.58 55.09 7.80
C ALA A 496 -18.84 54.15 6.60
N ALA A 497 -19.24 54.68 5.44
CA ALA A 497 -19.42 53.89 4.22
C ALA A 497 -18.11 53.26 3.71
N ALA A 498 -17.02 54.03 3.70
CA ALA A 498 -15.69 53.54 3.35
C ALA A 498 -15.17 52.50 4.36
N ALA A 499 -15.49 52.63 5.65
CA ALA A 499 -15.19 51.60 6.65
C ALA A 499 -15.99 50.30 6.46
N VAL A 500 -17.23 50.37 5.93
CA VAL A 500 -18.01 49.19 5.54
C VAL A 500 -17.39 48.52 4.31
N GLU A 501 -16.96 49.26 3.29
CA GLU A 501 -16.28 48.67 2.12
C GLU A 501 -14.92 48.07 2.48
N ALA A 502 -14.16 48.69 3.40
CA ALA A 502 -12.93 48.10 3.93
C ALA A 502 -13.20 46.75 4.61
N ALA A 503 -14.26 46.63 5.40
CA ALA A 503 -14.69 45.37 6.03
C ALA A 503 -15.20 44.34 5.00
N ASN A 504 -15.96 44.76 3.99
CA ASN A 504 -16.42 43.90 2.89
C ASN A 504 -15.25 43.35 2.06
N HIS A 505 -14.19 44.12 1.88
CA HIS A 505 -12.96 43.67 1.22
C HIS A 505 -12.11 42.76 2.11
N ALA A 506 -12.01 43.02 3.42
CA ALA A 506 -11.36 42.11 4.36
C ALA A 506 -12.06 40.73 4.42
N GLY A 507 -13.40 40.70 4.46
CA GLY A 507 -14.15 39.44 4.42
C GLY A 507 -13.89 38.60 3.16
N LYS A 508 -13.72 39.26 2.00
CA LYS A 508 -13.34 38.59 0.74
C LYS A 508 -11.90 38.07 0.80
N ALA A 509 -10.97 38.81 1.39
CA ALA A 509 -9.59 38.35 1.57
C ALA A 509 -9.54 37.07 2.42
N VAL A 510 -10.34 37.00 3.48
CA VAL A 510 -10.48 35.80 4.34
C VAL A 510 -11.08 34.60 3.58
N ASP A 511 -12.14 34.78 2.79
CA ASP A 511 -12.70 33.69 1.95
C ASP A 511 -11.64 33.10 1.00
N TYR A 512 -10.94 33.97 0.27
CA TYR A 512 -9.90 33.55 -0.66
C TYR A 512 -8.70 32.90 0.06
N ALA A 513 -8.32 33.36 1.25
CA ALA A 513 -7.25 32.75 2.05
C ALA A 513 -7.63 31.38 2.61
N ASN A 514 -8.88 31.20 3.06
CA ASN A 514 -9.39 29.92 3.50
C ASN A 514 -9.42 28.91 2.34
N ARG A 515 -9.95 29.32 1.18
CA ARG A 515 -10.02 28.46 -0.01
C ARG A 515 -8.65 28.17 -0.62
N SER A 516 -7.73 29.13 -0.61
CA SER A 516 -6.31 28.91 -0.95
C SER A 516 -5.68 27.87 -0.02
N THR A 517 -5.99 27.92 1.28
CA THR A 517 -5.57 26.90 2.26
C THR A 517 -6.20 25.54 1.97
N THR A 518 -7.50 25.44 1.64
CA THR A 518 -8.13 24.17 1.23
C THR A 518 -7.49 23.61 -0.04
N ALA A 519 -7.20 24.45 -1.04
CA ALA A 519 -6.52 24.03 -2.26
C ALA A 519 -5.08 23.58 -2.02
N ALA A 520 -4.33 24.27 -1.15
CA ALA A 520 -2.99 23.89 -0.74
C ALA A 520 -2.95 22.59 0.08
N ASN A 521 -3.92 22.41 0.99
CA ASN A 521 -4.05 21.15 1.73
C ASN A 521 -4.39 20.02 0.77
N ALA A 522 -5.32 20.21 -0.17
CA ALA A 522 -5.60 19.30 -1.30
C ALA A 522 -4.46 19.20 -2.35
N ALA A 523 -3.36 19.96 -2.18
CA ALA A 523 -2.13 19.83 -2.95
C ALA A 523 -1.06 19.03 -2.17
N VAL A 524 -0.95 19.19 -0.85
CA VAL A 524 -0.13 18.34 0.05
C VAL A 524 -0.72 16.93 0.14
N GLU A 525 -2.05 16.88 0.29
CA GLU A 525 -2.94 15.75 0.03
C GLU A 525 -3.07 15.45 -1.48
N ALA A 526 -2.19 16.04 -2.31
CA ALA A 526 -1.87 15.57 -3.65
C ALA A 526 -0.37 15.31 -3.87
N ALA A 527 0.47 15.28 -2.81
CA ALA A 527 1.94 15.31 -2.91
C ALA A 527 2.76 14.19 -2.23
N ASN A 528 2.26 13.36 -1.29
CA ASN A 528 3.06 12.26 -0.68
C ASN A 528 2.53 10.76 -0.63
N LYS A 529 1.23 10.35 -0.55
CA LYS A 529 0.76 8.93 -0.77
C LYS A 529 1.03 8.27 -2.15
N ALA A 530 1.72 8.98 -3.05
CA ALA A 530 2.23 8.53 -4.34
C ALA A 530 3.75 8.76 -4.46
N ALA A 531 4.37 9.45 -3.51
CA ALA A 531 5.62 8.91 -2.97
C ALA A 531 5.34 7.54 -2.33
N ASP A 532 4.25 7.34 -1.56
CA ASP A 532 3.91 5.99 -1.07
C ASP A 532 3.57 5.01 -2.20
N ALA A 533 3.02 5.45 -3.34
CA ALA A 533 2.85 4.61 -4.54
C ALA A 533 4.20 4.26 -5.20
N VAL A 534 5.19 5.16 -5.12
CA VAL A 534 6.60 4.86 -5.46
C VAL A 534 7.23 3.93 -4.43
N ASP A 535 6.89 4.02 -3.16
CA ASP A 535 7.40 3.14 -2.11
C ASP A 535 6.70 1.77 -2.10
N LYS A 536 5.42 1.68 -2.47
CA LYS A 536 4.72 0.43 -2.80
C LYS A 536 5.36 -0.22 -4.04
N ALA A 537 5.65 0.57 -5.08
CA ALA A 537 6.36 0.11 -6.26
C ALA A 537 7.76 -0.45 -5.93
N ARG A 538 8.51 0.18 -5.03
CA ARG A 538 9.79 -0.35 -4.49
C ARG A 538 9.60 -1.61 -3.64
N ALA A 539 8.66 -1.57 -2.70
CA ALA A 539 8.46 -2.64 -1.70
C ALA A 539 8.12 -3.98 -2.36
N VAL A 540 7.32 -3.95 -3.43
CA VAL A 540 6.89 -5.20 -4.06
C VAL A 540 7.80 -5.59 -5.26
N GLU A 541 8.65 -4.68 -5.79
CA GLU A 541 9.81 -5.05 -6.63
C GLU A 541 10.75 -5.90 -5.79
N GLN A 542 11.14 -5.39 -4.62
CA GLN A 542 11.89 -6.14 -3.62
C GLN A 542 11.21 -7.50 -3.31
N THR A 543 9.89 -7.53 -3.13
CA THR A 543 9.15 -8.79 -2.91
C THR A 543 9.27 -9.76 -4.08
N ALA A 544 9.15 -9.30 -5.33
CA ALA A 544 9.34 -10.12 -6.53
C ALA A 544 10.78 -10.65 -6.64
N ARG A 545 11.78 -9.83 -6.27
CA ARG A 545 13.19 -10.27 -6.21
C ARG A 545 13.41 -11.33 -5.12
N GLU A 546 12.81 -11.16 -3.95
CA GLU A 546 12.87 -12.13 -2.84
C GLU A 546 12.17 -13.46 -3.22
N ALA A 547 11.02 -13.41 -3.88
CA ALA A 547 10.28 -14.58 -4.36
C ALA A 547 11.03 -15.36 -5.45
N GLU A 548 11.59 -14.68 -6.46
CA GLU A 548 12.35 -15.34 -7.55
C GLU A 548 13.62 -16.01 -7.01
N VAL A 549 14.29 -15.42 -6.01
CA VAL A 549 15.43 -16.02 -5.31
C VAL A 549 15.03 -17.22 -4.44
N ALA A 550 13.92 -17.14 -3.70
CA ALA A 550 13.43 -18.22 -2.85
C ALA A 550 13.03 -19.46 -3.68
N ARG A 551 12.26 -19.27 -4.77
CA ARG A 551 11.89 -20.34 -5.71
C ARG A 551 13.11 -21.01 -6.32
N LEU A 552 14.09 -20.22 -6.78
CA LEU A 552 15.33 -20.75 -7.36
C LEU A 552 16.13 -21.59 -6.36
N ALA A 553 16.13 -21.23 -5.07
CA ALA A 553 16.78 -22.03 -4.03
C ALA A 553 16.08 -23.38 -3.81
N GLU A 554 14.74 -23.39 -3.71
CA GLU A 554 13.95 -24.63 -3.54
C GLU A 554 14.11 -25.58 -4.74
N GLU A 555 14.02 -25.05 -5.97
CA GLU A 555 14.26 -25.81 -7.21
C GLU A 555 15.69 -26.39 -7.27
N THR A 556 16.69 -25.63 -6.79
CA THR A 556 18.09 -26.08 -6.71
C THR A 556 18.26 -27.24 -5.74
N ASP A 557 17.68 -27.16 -4.54
CA ASP A 557 17.85 -28.19 -3.51
C ASP A 557 17.12 -29.50 -3.89
N GLU A 558 15.94 -29.43 -4.52
CA GLU A 558 15.26 -30.63 -5.06
C GLU A 558 16.08 -31.29 -6.19
N ALA A 559 16.74 -30.48 -7.03
CA ALA A 559 17.59 -30.99 -8.11
C ALA A 559 18.92 -31.59 -7.60
N ILE A 560 19.55 -31.01 -6.57
CA ILE A 560 20.73 -31.59 -5.90
C ILE A 560 20.38 -32.95 -5.26
N ALA A 561 19.18 -33.08 -4.67
CA ALA A 561 18.73 -34.34 -4.09
C ALA A 561 18.61 -35.47 -5.13
N ARG A 562 18.20 -35.16 -6.37
CA ARG A 562 18.24 -36.10 -7.51
C ARG A 562 19.67 -36.41 -7.96
N ALA A 563 20.48 -35.37 -8.19
CA ALA A 563 21.85 -35.51 -8.69
C ALA A 563 22.70 -36.49 -7.85
N ARG A 564 22.56 -36.40 -6.51
CA ARG A 564 23.24 -37.31 -5.56
C ARG A 564 22.79 -38.76 -5.66
N LEU A 565 21.52 -39.02 -6.02
CA LEU A 565 21.00 -40.37 -6.23
C LEU A 565 21.65 -41.00 -7.47
N GLU A 566 21.70 -40.25 -8.57
CA GLU A 566 22.31 -40.68 -9.84
C GLU A 566 23.83 -40.94 -9.66
N ALA A 567 24.54 -40.02 -8.99
CA ALA A 567 25.94 -40.20 -8.62
C ALA A 567 26.19 -41.44 -7.73
N SER A 568 25.25 -41.78 -6.84
CA SER A 568 25.37 -43.01 -6.02
C SER A 568 25.20 -44.28 -6.86
N ALA A 569 24.32 -44.29 -7.86
CA ALA A 569 24.10 -45.42 -8.74
C ALA A 569 25.28 -45.67 -9.69
N GLU A 570 25.97 -44.62 -10.13
CA GLU A 570 27.23 -44.69 -10.89
C GLU A 570 28.32 -45.43 -10.09
N ALA A 571 28.52 -45.06 -8.82
CA ALA A 571 29.49 -45.70 -7.93
C ALA A 571 29.16 -47.17 -7.66
N ASP A 572 27.88 -47.47 -7.41
CA ASP A 572 27.37 -48.82 -7.13
C ASP A 572 27.57 -49.81 -8.29
N GLN A 573 27.56 -49.32 -9.54
CA GLN A 573 27.86 -50.11 -10.74
C GLN A 573 29.37 -50.35 -10.90
N LEU A 574 30.18 -49.30 -10.74
CA LEU A 574 31.65 -49.38 -10.85
C LEU A 574 32.25 -50.36 -9.82
N GLU A 575 31.69 -50.46 -8.62
CA GLU A 575 32.17 -51.43 -7.63
C GLU A 575 31.89 -52.89 -8.04
N ARG A 576 30.73 -53.17 -8.66
CA ARG A 576 30.34 -54.53 -9.09
C ARG A 576 31.30 -55.08 -10.15
N PHE A 577 31.54 -54.33 -11.22
CA PHE A 577 32.48 -54.70 -12.27
C PHE A 577 33.90 -54.97 -11.73
N ASN A 578 34.34 -54.20 -10.73
CA ASN A 578 35.64 -54.42 -10.09
C ASN A 578 35.70 -55.71 -9.29
N ARG A 579 34.63 -56.11 -8.59
CA ARG A 579 34.57 -57.40 -7.87
C ARG A 579 34.66 -58.58 -8.83
N GLU A 580 33.88 -58.56 -9.91
CA GLU A 580 33.79 -59.67 -10.89
C GLU A 580 35.15 -59.99 -11.50
N ARG A 581 35.88 -58.97 -12.00
CA ARG A 581 37.24 -59.10 -12.54
C ARG A 581 38.25 -59.75 -11.58
N THR A 582 38.08 -59.62 -10.26
CA THR A 582 38.98 -60.24 -9.27
C THR A 582 38.68 -61.71 -8.99
N GLN A 583 37.50 -62.22 -9.37
CA GLN A 583 37.15 -63.64 -9.22
C GLN A 583 37.72 -64.47 -10.38
N GLU A 584 37.64 -63.97 -11.60
CA GLU A 584 38.14 -64.65 -12.80
C GLU A 584 39.64 -64.95 -12.72
N ALA A 585 40.44 -63.99 -12.24
CA ALA A 585 41.90 -64.14 -12.11
C ALA A 585 42.32 -65.38 -11.28
N ARG A 586 41.62 -65.66 -10.17
CA ARG A 586 41.93 -66.80 -9.28
C ARG A 586 41.60 -68.15 -9.92
N LEU A 587 40.54 -68.18 -10.71
CA LEU A 587 40.03 -69.41 -11.35
C LEU A 587 40.95 -69.93 -12.47
N SER A 588 41.88 -69.11 -12.94
CA SER A 588 42.92 -69.49 -13.91
C SER A 588 44.14 -70.16 -13.25
N GLU A 589 44.50 -69.77 -12.02
CA GLU A 589 45.63 -70.36 -11.29
C GLU A 589 45.38 -71.84 -10.94
N GLU A 590 44.17 -72.16 -10.48
CA GLU A 590 43.75 -73.54 -10.14
C GLU A 590 43.81 -74.49 -11.34
N LEU A 591 43.45 -74.00 -12.53
CA LEU A 591 43.45 -74.76 -13.78
C LEU A 591 44.88 -75.14 -14.21
N LEU A 592 45.82 -74.18 -14.15
CA LEU A 592 47.21 -74.41 -14.52
C LEU A 592 47.88 -75.46 -13.60
N ALA A 593 47.55 -75.44 -12.31
CA ALA A 593 48.02 -76.44 -11.36
C ALA A 593 47.54 -77.87 -11.69
N LEU A 594 46.28 -78.01 -12.13
CA LEU A 594 45.73 -79.32 -12.55
C LEU A 594 46.40 -79.86 -13.82
N ILE A 595 46.69 -79.00 -14.80
CA ILE A 595 47.40 -79.39 -16.03
C ILE A 595 48.82 -79.86 -15.69
N GLY A 596 49.59 -79.07 -14.93
CA GLY A 596 50.95 -79.43 -14.52
C GLY A 596 51.01 -80.74 -13.70
N SER A 597 49.99 -80.99 -12.87
CA SER A 597 49.85 -82.26 -12.13
C SER A 597 49.64 -83.46 -13.06
N ALA A 598 48.87 -83.32 -14.14
CA ALA A 598 48.64 -84.39 -15.10
C ALA A 598 49.91 -84.70 -15.92
N GLU A 599 50.61 -83.67 -16.38
CA GLU A 599 51.88 -83.81 -17.11
C GLU A 599 53.00 -84.41 -16.25
N ALA A 600 53.03 -84.10 -14.94
CA ALA A 600 53.98 -84.70 -14.01
C ALA A 600 53.72 -86.21 -13.84
N ALA A 601 52.48 -86.57 -13.45
CA ALA A 601 52.10 -87.97 -13.25
C ALA A 601 52.29 -88.84 -14.50
N LEU A 602 52.08 -88.29 -15.71
CA LEU A 602 52.33 -89.01 -16.96
C LEU A 602 53.82 -89.31 -17.18
N ARG A 603 54.71 -88.33 -16.92
CA ARG A 603 56.18 -88.51 -17.04
C ARG A 603 56.74 -89.50 -16.02
N ASP A 604 56.17 -89.56 -14.83
CA ASP A 604 56.53 -90.53 -13.80
C ASP A 604 55.90 -91.93 -14.02
N GLY A 605 55.12 -92.11 -15.10
CA GLY A 605 54.50 -93.38 -15.49
C GLY A 605 53.22 -93.73 -14.71
N ASN A 606 52.68 -92.82 -13.88
CA ASN A 606 51.45 -93.03 -13.14
C ASN A 606 50.22 -92.61 -13.97
N THR A 607 49.91 -93.40 -15.01
CA THR A 607 48.80 -93.12 -15.94
C THR A 607 47.44 -92.95 -15.25
N ALA A 608 47.16 -93.69 -14.17
CA ALA A 608 45.90 -93.57 -13.43
C ALA A 608 45.74 -92.20 -12.75
N GLU A 609 46.81 -91.64 -12.19
CA GLU A 609 46.80 -90.29 -11.61
C GLU A 609 46.82 -89.21 -12.69
N ALA A 610 47.57 -89.42 -13.77
CA ALA A 610 47.58 -88.55 -14.94
C ALA A 610 46.18 -88.37 -15.52
N VAL A 611 45.46 -89.47 -15.77
CA VAL A 611 44.07 -89.45 -16.27
C VAL A 611 43.11 -88.79 -15.28
N ALA A 612 43.27 -89.04 -13.98
CA ALA A 612 42.43 -88.40 -12.95
C ALA A 612 42.64 -86.88 -12.86
N ALA A 613 43.87 -86.39 -12.99
CA ALA A 613 44.18 -84.97 -13.04
C ALA A 613 43.76 -84.34 -14.39
N GLY A 614 44.04 -85.03 -15.51
CA GLY A 614 43.67 -84.62 -16.87
C GLY A 614 42.17 -84.44 -17.03
N ARG A 615 41.34 -85.37 -16.53
CA ARG A 615 39.88 -85.21 -16.55
C ARG A 615 39.38 -84.01 -15.74
N ARG A 616 40.05 -83.64 -14.63
CA ARG A 616 39.72 -82.42 -13.87
C ARG A 616 40.08 -81.15 -14.65
N ALA A 617 41.27 -81.11 -15.27
CA ALA A 617 41.70 -80.00 -16.11
C ALA A 617 40.78 -79.83 -17.33
N ALA A 618 40.47 -80.91 -18.04
CA ALA A 618 39.57 -80.91 -19.19
C ALA A 618 38.17 -80.38 -18.82
N VAL A 619 37.60 -80.79 -17.69
CA VAL A 619 36.26 -80.32 -17.26
C VAL A 619 36.26 -78.81 -17.01
N GLN A 620 37.32 -78.25 -16.42
CA GLN A 620 37.44 -76.80 -16.27
C GLN A 620 37.65 -76.06 -17.60
N LEU A 621 38.30 -76.70 -18.58
CA LEU A 621 38.53 -76.12 -19.92
C LEU A 621 37.27 -76.04 -20.78
N ILE A 622 36.30 -76.95 -20.64
CA ILE A 622 35.05 -76.88 -21.43
C ILE A 622 34.37 -75.51 -21.26
N GLU A 623 34.32 -74.96 -20.03
CA GLU A 623 33.67 -73.66 -19.80
C GLU A 623 34.51 -72.46 -20.25
N ARG A 624 35.85 -72.57 -20.24
CA ARG A 624 36.76 -71.42 -20.20
C ARG A 624 37.71 -71.27 -21.38
N ALA A 625 37.87 -72.31 -22.20
CA ALA A 625 38.84 -72.30 -23.29
C ALA A 625 38.23 -71.85 -24.63
N GLY A 626 39.08 -71.66 -25.64
CA GLY A 626 38.65 -71.38 -27.02
C GLY A 626 37.98 -72.57 -27.69
N THR A 627 37.58 -72.39 -28.96
CA THR A 627 36.86 -73.36 -29.77
C THR A 627 37.53 -74.74 -29.74
N TRP A 628 38.82 -74.77 -30.07
CA TRP A 628 39.57 -76.00 -30.27
C TRP A 628 39.92 -76.67 -28.94
N THR A 629 40.38 -75.91 -27.94
CA THR A 629 40.73 -76.48 -26.62
C THR A 629 39.49 -77.00 -25.90
N ARG A 630 38.32 -76.36 -26.10
CA ARG A 630 37.03 -76.93 -25.66
C ARG A 630 36.75 -78.25 -26.35
N GLU A 631 36.81 -78.31 -27.68
CA GLU A 631 36.47 -79.52 -28.43
C GLU A 631 37.43 -80.68 -28.13
N ALA A 632 38.74 -80.42 -28.01
CA ALA A 632 39.71 -81.42 -27.58
C ALA A 632 39.45 -81.91 -26.14
N ALA A 633 39.07 -81.03 -25.21
CA ALA A 633 38.70 -81.41 -23.84
C ALA A 633 37.38 -82.19 -23.80
N GLU A 634 36.37 -81.79 -24.58
CA GLU A 634 35.10 -82.52 -24.72
C GLU A 634 35.32 -83.92 -25.31
N PHE A 635 36.18 -84.06 -26.33
CA PHE A 635 36.54 -85.35 -26.92
C PHE A 635 37.28 -86.26 -25.92
N ALA A 636 38.32 -85.76 -25.25
CA ALA A 636 39.06 -86.51 -24.24
C ALA A 636 38.18 -86.96 -23.06
N LEU A 637 37.19 -86.15 -22.69
CA LEU A 637 36.24 -86.50 -21.63
C LEU A 637 35.17 -87.48 -22.07
N ALA A 638 34.82 -87.51 -23.36
CA ALA A 638 33.93 -88.49 -23.98
C ALA A 638 34.64 -89.84 -24.28
N GLY A 639 35.96 -89.83 -24.41
CA GLY A 639 36.79 -90.98 -24.72
C GLY A 639 37.09 -91.93 -23.55
N SER A 640 38.00 -92.86 -23.83
CA SER A 640 38.59 -93.80 -22.89
C SER A 640 39.62 -93.12 -21.96
N ASP A 641 40.36 -93.91 -21.19
CA ASP A 641 41.48 -93.42 -20.39
C ASP A 641 42.71 -93.11 -21.27
N GLU A 642 42.87 -93.80 -22.41
CA GLU A 642 43.96 -93.58 -23.38
C GLU A 642 43.78 -92.25 -24.14
N ASP A 643 42.53 -91.89 -24.48
CA ASP A 643 42.21 -90.61 -25.14
C ASP A 643 42.53 -89.41 -24.21
N VAL A 644 42.41 -89.59 -22.89
CA VAL A 644 42.86 -88.59 -21.91
C VAL A 644 44.39 -88.52 -21.86
N VAL A 645 45.10 -89.64 -22.02
CA VAL A 645 46.58 -89.64 -22.08
C VAL A 645 47.06 -88.91 -23.35
N HIS A 646 46.49 -89.19 -24.52
CA HIS A 646 46.79 -88.46 -25.76
C HIS A 646 46.48 -86.96 -25.65
N TRP A 647 45.39 -86.60 -24.96
CA TRP A 647 45.06 -85.20 -24.67
C TRP A 647 46.02 -84.54 -23.66
N ILE A 648 46.58 -85.29 -22.70
CA ILE A 648 47.62 -84.79 -21.77
C ILE A 648 48.93 -84.52 -22.52
N ASP A 649 49.33 -85.41 -23.43
CA ASP A 649 50.62 -85.35 -24.13
C ASP A 649 50.61 -84.38 -25.34
N ALA A 650 49.58 -84.47 -26.19
CA ALA A 650 49.54 -83.79 -27.49
C ALA A 650 48.30 -82.90 -27.70
N ASP A 651 47.09 -83.44 -27.63
CA ASP A 651 45.93 -82.80 -28.29
C ASP A 651 45.53 -81.46 -27.65
N ARG A 652 45.62 -81.32 -26.32
CA ARG A 652 45.45 -80.03 -25.62
C ARG A 652 46.39 -78.96 -26.16
N VAL A 653 47.63 -79.31 -26.44
CA VAL A 653 48.69 -78.37 -26.84
C VAL A 653 48.47 -77.93 -28.29
N ILE A 654 48.09 -78.87 -29.17
CA ILE A 654 47.71 -78.58 -30.56
C ILE A 654 46.46 -77.69 -30.60
N ALA A 655 45.45 -78.03 -29.80
CA ALA A 655 44.20 -77.27 -29.73
C ALA A 655 44.40 -75.84 -29.19
N LEU A 656 45.21 -75.66 -28.15
CA LEU A 656 45.58 -74.35 -27.63
C LEU A 656 46.37 -73.53 -28.66
N GLN A 657 47.14 -74.15 -29.55
CA GLN A 657 47.81 -73.46 -30.64
C GLN A 657 46.82 -72.95 -31.70
N GLN A 658 45.79 -73.73 -32.05
CA GLN A 658 44.74 -73.27 -32.97
C GLN A 658 43.89 -72.14 -32.35
N ASP A 659 43.52 -72.25 -31.08
CA ASP A 659 42.84 -71.15 -30.37
C ASP A 659 43.68 -69.86 -30.34
N ASN A 660 45.00 -69.97 -30.14
CA ASN A 660 45.88 -68.81 -30.21
C ASN A 660 45.93 -68.24 -31.64
N VAL A 661 45.95 -69.06 -32.68
CA VAL A 661 45.87 -68.61 -34.10
C VAL A 661 44.55 -67.88 -34.37
N GLU A 662 43.41 -68.43 -33.95
CA GLU A 662 42.10 -67.78 -34.09
C GLU A 662 42.03 -66.44 -33.35
N ASN A 663 42.53 -66.37 -32.11
CA ASN A 663 42.53 -65.14 -31.33
C ASN A 663 43.42 -64.04 -31.94
N VAL A 664 44.58 -64.40 -32.51
CA VAL A 664 45.44 -63.43 -33.22
C VAL A 664 44.77 -62.95 -34.51
N ALA A 665 44.10 -63.83 -35.27
CA ALA A 665 43.35 -63.46 -36.46
C ALA A 665 42.14 -62.56 -36.14
N ALA A 666 41.41 -62.85 -35.06
CA ALA A 666 40.30 -62.03 -34.58
C ALA A 666 40.77 -60.65 -34.12
N ALA A 667 41.88 -60.57 -33.37
CA ALA A 667 42.49 -59.30 -32.98
C ALA A 667 42.91 -58.47 -34.20
N ALA A 668 43.53 -59.09 -35.21
CA ALA A 668 43.93 -58.42 -36.44
C ALA A 668 42.75 -57.82 -37.24
N ALA A 669 41.56 -58.43 -37.14
CA ALA A 669 40.37 -57.98 -37.87
C ALA A 669 39.71 -56.71 -37.29
N ILE A 670 40.02 -56.35 -36.04
CA ILE A 670 39.36 -55.23 -35.31
C ILE A 670 40.32 -54.16 -34.77
N SER A 671 41.64 -54.37 -34.92
CA SER A 671 42.68 -53.47 -34.36
C SER A 671 43.19 -52.45 -35.37
N THR A 672 44.05 -51.54 -34.91
CA THR A 672 44.74 -50.58 -35.80
C THR A 672 45.71 -51.28 -36.77
N LYS A 673 46.13 -50.55 -37.80
CA LYS A 673 46.96 -51.08 -38.90
C LYS A 673 48.23 -51.76 -38.41
N ASP A 674 48.94 -51.18 -37.45
CA ASP A 674 50.26 -51.69 -37.07
C ASP A 674 50.14 -52.89 -36.10
N VAL A 675 49.06 -52.96 -35.31
CA VAL A 675 48.64 -54.18 -34.58
C VAL A 675 48.28 -55.31 -35.54
N ALA A 676 47.50 -55.02 -36.58
CA ALA A 676 47.11 -56.01 -37.59
C ALA A 676 48.31 -56.53 -38.39
N LEU A 677 49.29 -55.68 -38.70
CA LEU A 677 50.55 -56.10 -39.32
C LEU A 677 51.41 -56.95 -38.38
N ALA A 678 51.54 -56.58 -37.12
CA ALA A 678 52.27 -57.37 -36.12
C ALA A 678 51.60 -58.74 -35.86
N ALA A 679 50.28 -58.81 -35.85
CA ALA A 679 49.52 -60.06 -35.79
C ALA A 679 49.80 -60.96 -37.01
N VAL A 680 49.83 -60.39 -38.22
CA VAL A 680 50.17 -61.12 -39.46
C VAL A 680 51.61 -61.63 -39.44
N GLU A 681 52.59 -60.84 -38.97
CA GLU A 681 53.97 -61.33 -38.82
C GLU A 681 54.10 -62.41 -37.74
N ALA A 682 53.38 -62.32 -36.62
CA ALA A 682 53.35 -63.37 -35.62
C ALA A 682 52.84 -64.70 -36.20
N LEU A 683 51.69 -64.67 -36.90
CA LEU A 683 51.09 -65.84 -37.55
C LEU A 683 52.00 -66.47 -38.61
N LYS A 684 52.68 -65.67 -39.44
CA LYS A 684 53.62 -66.14 -40.48
C LYS A 684 54.78 -66.97 -39.95
N THR A 685 55.10 -66.89 -38.66
CA THR A 685 56.24 -67.65 -38.11
C THR A 685 55.93 -69.12 -37.82
N GLU A 686 54.65 -69.50 -37.82
CA GLU A 686 54.14 -70.83 -37.40
C GLU A 686 54.65 -71.26 -35.99
N ASP A 687 55.18 -70.32 -35.21
CA ASP A 687 55.80 -70.54 -33.92
C ASP A 687 54.82 -70.24 -32.79
N ALA A 688 54.32 -71.30 -32.17
CA ALA A 688 53.39 -71.28 -31.05
C ALA A 688 53.83 -70.38 -29.87
N ALA A 689 55.14 -70.19 -29.64
CA ALA A 689 55.62 -69.29 -28.60
C ALA A 689 55.45 -67.82 -29.03
N LYS A 690 55.80 -67.48 -30.27
CA LYS A 690 55.67 -66.09 -30.79
C LYS A 690 54.20 -65.65 -30.92
N ILE A 691 53.34 -66.55 -31.41
CA ILE A 691 51.89 -66.30 -31.55
C ILE A 691 51.28 -66.02 -30.16
N ARG A 692 51.67 -66.80 -29.13
CA ARG A 692 51.21 -66.55 -27.75
C ARG A 692 51.78 -65.25 -27.16
N THR A 693 53.06 -64.95 -27.35
CA THR A 693 53.67 -63.69 -26.88
C THR A 693 53.03 -62.45 -27.52
N PHE A 694 52.51 -62.55 -28.75
CA PHE A 694 51.70 -61.47 -29.33
C PHE A 694 50.39 -61.24 -28.55
N LEU A 695 49.67 -62.30 -28.18
CA LEU A 695 48.45 -62.21 -27.36
C LEU A 695 48.71 -61.75 -25.92
N GLU A 696 49.81 -62.21 -25.31
CA GLU A 696 50.19 -61.89 -23.92
C GLU A 696 50.58 -60.41 -23.71
N GLY A 697 50.91 -59.67 -24.78
CA GLY A 697 51.24 -58.24 -24.70
C GLY A 697 51.75 -57.59 -25.99
N GLY A 698 52.23 -58.38 -26.97
CA GLY A 698 52.72 -57.85 -28.24
C GLY A 698 51.69 -57.05 -29.05
N ALA A 699 50.40 -57.31 -28.88
CA ALA A 699 49.33 -56.49 -29.46
C ALA A 699 49.29 -55.06 -28.87
N ILE A 700 49.57 -54.90 -27.56
CA ILE A 700 49.62 -53.59 -26.90
C ILE A 700 50.88 -52.84 -27.35
N GLU A 701 52.06 -53.49 -27.35
CA GLU A 701 53.29 -52.88 -27.86
C GLU A 701 53.26 -52.58 -29.37
N ALA A 702 52.48 -53.31 -30.17
CA ALA A 702 52.22 -52.96 -31.57
C ALA A 702 51.31 -51.71 -31.71
N ALA A 703 50.37 -51.50 -30.78
CA ALA A 703 49.52 -50.31 -30.72
C ALA A 703 50.26 -49.06 -30.19
N LYS A 704 51.51 -49.19 -29.72
CA LYS A 704 52.27 -48.15 -29.01
C LYS A 704 52.35 -46.83 -29.76
N GLU A 705 52.67 -46.87 -31.05
CA GLU A 705 52.85 -45.66 -31.87
C GLU A 705 51.50 -45.04 -32.27
N ASP A 706 50.48 -45.86 -32.59
CA ASP A 706 49.11 -45.36 -32.81
C ASP A 706 48.57 -44.67 -31.55
N ASN A 707 48.70 -45.31 -30.38
CA ASN A 707 48.33 -44.74 -29.09
C ASN A 707 49.13 -43.46 -28.79
N ARG A 708 50.44 -43.43 -29.11
CA ARG A 708 51.28 -42.23 -28.93
C ARG A 708 50.82 -41.08 -29.83
N VAL A 709 50.37 -41.37 -31.05
CA VAL A 709 49.76 -40.38 -31.96
C VAL A 709 48.41 -39.90 -31.42
N GLU A 710 47.54 -40.76 -30.86
CA GLU A 710 46.30 -40.28 -30.25
C GLU A 710 46.58 -39.38 -29.03
N VAL A 711 47.47 -39.79 -28.12
CA VAL A 711 47.81 -39.02 -26.92
C VAL A 711 48.49 -37.68 -27.26
N THR A 712 49.36 -37.64 -28.28
CA THR A 712 49.97 -36.37 -28.73
C THR A 712 48.99 -35.50 -29.51
N THR A 713 48.04 -36.08 -30.26
CA THR A 713 46.95 -35.32 -30.90
C THR A 713 46.02 -34.71 -29.85
N LEU A 714 45.68 -35.44 -28.79
CA LEU A 714 44.92 -34.94 -27.65
C LEU A 714 45.64 -33.80 -26.93
N LEU A 715 46.97 -33.82 -26.85
CA LEU A 715 47.78 -32.72 -26.29
C LEU A 715 47.90 -31.52 -27.22
N ALA A 716 47.84 -31.72 -28.54
CA ALA A 716 47.85 -30.66 -29.54
C ALA A 716 46.50 -29.92 -29.68
N ASP A 717 45.43 -30.45 -29.08
CA ASP A 717 44.16 -29.75 -28.92
C ASP A 717 44.24 -28.72 -27.77
N ASP A 718 44.14 -27.43 -28.10
CA ASP A 718 44.13 -26.31 -27.14
C ASP A 718 42.94 -26.37 -26.17
N THR A 719 41.88 -27.12 -26.49
CA THR A 719 40.71 -27.30 -25.62
C THR A 719 40.90 -28.41 -24.56
N THR A 720 41.96 -29.23 -24.68
CA THR A 720 42.29 -30.28 -23.70
C THR A 720 42.69 -29.68 -22.36
N GLY A 721 41.90 -30.01 -21.34
CA GLY A 721 42.00 -29.45 -20.00
C GLY A 721 43.28 -29.85 -19.22
N PRO A 722 43.65 -29.07 -18.18
CA PRO A 722 44.87 -29.30 -17.40
C PRO A 722 45.05 -30.69 -16.79
N ALA A 723 43.98 -31.37 -16.35
CA ALA A 723 44.06 -32.70 -15.78
C ALA A 723 44.26 -33.78 -16.84
N VAL A 724 43.51 -33.71 -17.95
CA VAL A 724 43.70 -34.61 -19.10
C VAL A 724 45.11 -34.43 -19.68
N ARG A 725 45.56 -33.19 -19.80
CA ARG A 725 46.92 -32.82 -20.24
C ARG A 725 48.00 -33.43 -19.36
N ARG A 726 47.92 -33.23 -18.03
CA ARG A 726 48.83 -33.81 -17.03
C ARG A 726 48.90 -35.33 -17.09
N ALA A 727 47.77 -36.01 -17.27
CA ALA A 727 47.70 -37.47 -17.35
C ALA A 727 48.26 -38.00 -18.69
N ALA A 728 47.96 -37.34 -19.81
CA ALA A 728 48.54 -37.63 -21.12
C ALA A 728 50.07 -37.44 -21.14
N GLU A 729 50.56 -36.35 -20.55
CA GLU A 729 51.99 -36.07 -20.39
C GLU A 729 52.69 -37.16 -19.53
N ALA A 730 52.08 -37.56 -18.41
CA ALA A 730 52.60 -38.65 -17.58
C ALA A 730 52.58 -40.03 -18.27
N ALA A 731 51.65 -40.27 -19.20
CA ALA A 731 51.62 -41.48 -20.02
C ALA A 731 52.74 -41.48 -21.08
N LEU A 732 53.00 -40.33 -21.71
CA LEU A 732 54.12 -40.14 -22.64
C LEU A 732 55.49 -40.20 -21.96
N GLU A 733 55.63 -39.66 -20.74
CA GLU A 733 56.87 -39.71 -19.96
C GLU A 733 57.25 -41.16 -19.58
N LYS A 734 56.25 -41.98 -19.21
CA LYS A 734 56.46 -43.43 -18.98
C LYS A 734 56.93 -44.15 -20.26
N GLY A 735 56.44 -43.75 -21.43
CA GLY A 735 56.90 -44.23 -22.74
C GLY A 735 56.63 -45.71 -23.08
N THR A 736 55.95 -46.45 -22.19
CA THR A 736 55.54 -47.85 -22.40
C THR A 736 54.17 -47.92 -23.06
N ALA A 737 53.90 -48.96 -23.86
CA ALA A 737 52.62 -49.05 -24.56
C ALA A 737 51.43 -49.25 -23.62
N GLU A 738 51.65 -49.97 -22.51
CA GLU A 738 50.65 -50.19 -21.46
C GLU A 738 50.24 -48.87 -20.81
N ALA A 739 51.19 -47.94 -20.59
CA ALA A 739 50.88 -46.64 -19.99
C ALA A 739 50.00 -45.78 -20.92
N LEU A 740 50.26 -45.80 -22.22
CA LEU A 740 49.46 -45.09 -23.22
C LEU A 740 48.05 -45.70 -23.35
N HIS A 741 47.96 -47.03 -23.40
CA HIS A 741 46.69 -47.77 -23.45
C HIS A 741 45.85 -47.56 -22.17
N VAL A 742 46.45 -47.70 -20.98
CA VAL A 742 45.78 -47.45 -19.70
C VAL A 742 45.34 -45.99 -19.55
N PHE A 743 46.12 -45.02 -20.05
CA PHE A 743 45.64 -43.64 -20.09
C PHE A 743 44.41 -43.49 -20.98
N LEU A 744 44.47 -43.94 -22.24
CA LEU A 744 43.38 -43.75 -23.21
C LEU A 744 42.06 -44.42 -22.79
N HIS A 745 42.12 -45.63 -22.22
CA HIS A 745 40.93 -46.43 -21.89
C HIS A 745 40.49 -46.39 -20.42
N VAL A 746 41.34 -45.89 -19.49
CA VAL A 746 41.03 -45.89 -18.05
C VAL A 746 41.23 -44.52 -17.40
N GLU A 747 42.43 -43.94 -17.45
CA GLU A 747 42.73 -42.71 -16.67
C GLU A 747 42.08 -41.45 -17.28
N ARG A 748 41.93 -41.38 -18.60
CA ARG A 748 41.36 -40.23 -19.34
C ARG A 748 39.97 -39.82 -18.87
N ALA A 749 39.10 -40.79 -18.56
CA ALA A 749 37.73 -40.51 -18.10
C ALA A 749 37.71 -39.79 -16.74
N THR A 750 38.56 -40.23 -15.81
CA THR A 750 38.74 -39.59 -14.49
C THR A 750 39.31 -38.18 -14.64
N ALA A 751 40.30 -38.00 -15.51
CA ALA A 751 40.92 -36.70 -15.77
C ALA A 751 39.93 -35.69 -16.41
N VAL A 752 39.07 -36.13 -17.35
CA VAL A 752 37.99 -35.29 -17.90
C VAL A 752 37.05 -34.80 -16.79
N ARG A 753 36.69 -35.67 -15.84
CA ARG A 753 35.81 -35.28 -14.71
C ARG A 753 36.49 -34.30 -13.76
N GLU A 754 37.81 -34.37 -13.56
CA GLU A 754 38.56 -33.36 -12.79
C GLU A 754 38.45 -31.97 -13.47
N ASP A 755 38.75 -31.88 -14.77
CA ASP A 755 38.71 -30.63 -15.53
C ASP A 755 37.31 -30.00 -15.58
N ASP A 756 36.26 -30.81 -15.80
CA ASP A 756 34.89 -30.29 -15.86
C ASP A 756 34.36 -29.87 -14.47
N ARG A 757 34.85 -30.46 -13.35
CA ARG A 757 34.58 -29.94 -12.00
C ARG A 757 35.23 -28.58 -11.75
N VAL A 758 36.45 -28.35 -12.25
CA VAL A 758 37.13 -27.04 -12.13
C VAL A 758 36.35 -25.96 -12.88
N LYS A 759 35.91 -26.24 -14.12
CA LYS A 759 35.04 -25.34 -14.90
C LYS A 759 33.73 -25.05 -14.18
N ALA A 760 33.04 -26.08 -13.67
CA ALA A 760 31.77 -25.90 -12.97
C ALA A 760 31.94 -25.09 -11.66
N THR A 761 33.04 -25.29 -10.93
CA THR A 761 33.37 -24.50 -9.72
C THR A 761 33.64 -23.03 -10.08
N THR A 762 34.24 -22.77 -11.24
CA THR A 762 34.49 -21.40 -11.74
C THR A 762 33.18 -20.70 -12.11
N LEU A 763 32.24 -21.41 -12.73
CA LEU A 763 30.89 -20.92 -13.03
C LEU A 763 30.06 -20.70 -11.74
N LEU A 764 30.24 -21.54 -10.72
CA LEU A 764 29.65 -21.36 -9.39
C LEU A 764 30.18 -20.11 -8.66
N ALA A 765 31.41 -19.68 -8.93
CA ALA A 765 31.92 -18.40 -8.42
C ALA A 765 31.41 -17.20 -9.23
N ASN A 766 31.49 -17.27 -10.56
CA ASN A 766 31.44 -16.10 -11.43
C ASN A 766 30.10 -15.91 -12.21
N GLY A 767 29.26 -16.93 -12.30
CA GLY A 767 27.97 -16.86 -13.01
C GLY A 767 26.92 -15.97 -12.33
N GLY A 768 25.79 -15.73 -13.01
CA GLY A 768 24.60 -15.16 -12.39
C GLY A 768 23.86 -16.19 -11.50
N PRO A 769 22.75 -15.81 -10.85
CA PRO A 769 22.00 -16.69 -9.96
C PRO A 769 21.59 -18.02 -10.61
N TYR A 770 21.12 -18.00 -11.87
CA TYR A 770 20.69 -19.19 -12.59
C TYR A 770 21.88 -20.08 -12.98
N VAL A 771 22.96 -19.53 -13.54
CA VAL A 771 24.18 -20.32 -13.82
C VAL A 771 24.76 -20.94 -12.54
N LYS A 772 24.69 -20.23 -11.41
CA LYS A 772 25.15 -20.73 -10.10
C LYS A 772 24.29 -21.89 -9.57
N ALA A 773 22.97 -21.83 -9.74
CA ALA A 773 22.08 -22.95 -9.40
C ALA A 773 22.45 -24.22 -10.20
N ALA A 774 22.54 -24.09 -11.52
CA ALA A 774 22.90 -25.20 -12.41
C ALA A 774 24.30 -25.77 -12.10
N ALA A 775 25.28 -24.91 -11.77
CA ALA A 775 26.63 -25.33 -11.40
C ALA A 775 26.66 -26.15 -10.09
N LYS A 776 25.84 -25.82 -9.07
CA LYS A 776 25.73 -26.64 -7.85
C LYS A 776 25.20 -28.03 -8.15
N ILE A 777 24.11 -28.11 -8.92
CA ILE A 777 23.46 -29.38 -9.29
C ILE A 777 24.46 -30.28 -10.04
N ALA A 778 25.19 -29.71 -11.01
CA ALA A 778 26.19 -30.43 -11.80
C ALA A 778 27.38 -30.95 -10.96
N LEU A 779 27.82 -30.21 -9.94
CA LEU A 779 28.93 -30.61 -9.07
C LEU A 779 28.59 -31.75 -8.07
N GLU A 780 27.30 -32.00 -7.87
CA GLU A 780 26.73 -33.03 -6.98
C GLU A 780 26.22 -34.26 -7.76
N GLY A 781 26.34 -34.25 -9.10
CA GLY A 781 25.83 -35.28 -10.01
C GLY A 781 26.87 -36.28 -10.53
N ASP A 782 26.40 -37.17 -11.42
CA ASP A 782 27.22 -38.18 -12.10
C ASP A 782 28.18 -37.55 -13.15
N THR A 783 28.97 -38.38 -13.86
CA THR A 783 29.87 -37.87 -14.91
C THR A 783 29.11 -37.20 -16.07
N HIS A 784 27.91 -37.69 -16.41
CA HIS A 784 27.12 -37.22 -17.54
C HIS A 784 26.46 -35.86 -17.25
N MET A 785 25.83 -35.67 -16.09
CA MET A 785 25.24 -34.41 -15.64
C MET A 785 26.26 -33.28 -15.67
N LEU A 786 27.46 -33.53 -15.12
CA LEU A 786 28.54 -32.55 -15.09
C LEU A 786 29.01 -32.20 -16.50
N ARG A 787 29.18 -33.21 -17.37
CA ARG A 787 29.58 -33.00 -18.77
C ARG A 787 28.53 -32.22 -19.56
N GLN A 788 27.25 -32.52 -19.36
CA GLN A 788 26.13 -31.83 -20.00
C GLN A 788 26.02 -30.37 -19.52
N PHE A 789 26.31 -30.08 -18.25
CA PHE A 789 26.34 -28.71 -17.75
C PHE A 789 27.40 -27.85 -18.45
N ILE A 790 28.62 -28.37 -18.58
CA ILE A 790 29.71 -27.70 -19.29
C ILE A 790 29.46 -27.62 -20.80
N GLY A 791 28.86 -28.66 -21.40
CA GLY A 791 28.59 -28.71 -22.84
C GLY A 791 27.47 -27.78 -23.31
N THR A 792 26.34 -27.72 -22.59
CA THR A 792 25.13 -27.00 -23.05
C THR A 792 24.46 -26.15 -21.97
N THR A 793 24.14 -26.73 -20.80
CA THR A 793 23.22 -26.10 -19.82
C THR A 793 23.74 -24.74 -19.30
N GLN A 794 25.05 -24.53 -19.20
CA GLN A 794 25.61 -23.25 -18.75
C GLN A 794 25.16 -22.05 -19.62
N TYR A 795 25.01 -22.25 -20.93
CA TYR A 795 24.67 -21.17 -21.88
C TYR A 795 23.17 -20.85 -21.87
N GLU A 796 22.32 -21.87 -21.71
CA GLU A 796 20.88 -21.71 -21.52
C GLU A 796 20.58 -20.87 -20.27
N PHE A 797 21.24 -21.19 -19.14
CA PHE A 797 21.03 -20.49 -17.87
C PHE A 797 21.66 -19.09 -17.87
N ALA A 798 22.77 -18.88 -18.59
CA ALA A 798 23.36 -17.55 -18.78
C ALA A 798 22.43 -16.59 -19.57
N ARG A 799 21.62 -17.12 -20.50
CA ARG A 799 20.57 -16.33 -21.17
C ARG A 799 19.47 -15.89 -20.19
N ILE A 800 19.03 -16.80 -19.31
CA ILE A 800 18.00 -16.48 -18.29
C ILE A 800 18.51 -15.43 -17.29
N ASP A 801 19.80 -15.50 -16.90
CA ASP A 801 20.46 -14.46 -16.09
C ASP A 801 20.48 -13.08 -16.79
N HIS A 802 20.64 -13.05 -18.13
CA HIS A 802 20.60 -11.81 -18.90
C HIS A 802 19.18 -11.23 -19.03
N ASP A 803 18.17 -12.08 -19.27
CA ASP A 803 16.77 -11.67 -19.28
C ASP A 803 16.37 -11.05 -17.93
N HIS A 804 16.74 -11.73 -16.82
CA HIS A 804 16.50 -11.31 -15.45
C HIS A 804 17.12 -9.92 -15.15
N ALA A 805 18.38 -9.71 -15.52
CA ALA A 805 19.06 -8.43 -15.32
C ALA A 805 18.46 -7.29 -16.16
N THR A 806 17.99 -7.58 -17.37
CA THR A 806 17.36 -6.62 -18.28
C THR A 806 16.00 -6.17 -17.74
N HIS A 807 15.20 -7.15 -17.32
CA HIS A 807 13.89 -6.94 -16.69
C HIS A 807 13.97 -6.05 -15.44
N ILE A 808 14.81 -6.40 -14.48
CA ILE A 808 15.04 -5.60 -13.25
C ILE A 808 15.46 -4.16 -13.58
N SER A 809 16.28 -3.99 -14.63
CA SER A 809 16.73 -2.66 -15.06
C SER A 809 15.58 -1.82 -15.62
N ALA A 810 14.67 -2.42 -16.41
CA ALA A 810 13.48 -1.74 -16.91
C ALA A 810 12.52 -1.35 -15.78
N ILE A 811 12.31 -2.24 -14.82
CA ILE A 811 11.40 -2.03 -13.67
C ILE A 811 11.90 -0.85 -12.83
N ARG A 812 13.19 -0.87 -12.46
CA ARG A 812 13.83 0.20 -11.68
C ARG A 812 13.89 1.54 -12.42
N ALA A 813 14.04 1.53 -13.74
CA ALA A 813 13.98 2.76 -14.56
C ALA A 813 12.59 3.41 -14.52
N ALA A 814 11.51 2.62 -14.57
CA ALA A 814 10.16 3.13 -14.45
C ALA A 814 9.82 3.61 -13.03
N ILE A 815 10.27 2.91 -11.98
CA ILE A 815 10.20 3.38 -10.59
C ILE A 815 10.93 4.72 -10.42
N ALA A 816 12.10 4.90 -11.04
CA ALA A 816 12.83 6.16 -11.00
C ALA A 816 12.10 7.30 -11.73
N GLY A 817 11.42 7.00 -12.84
CA GLY A 817 10.53 7.94 -13.53
C GLY A 817 9.36 8.39 -12.65
N ALA A 818 8.70 7.45 -11.99
CA ALA A 818 7.64 7.74 -11.02
C ALA A 818 8.16 8.56 -9.83
N ALA A 819 9.32 8.19 -9.27
CA ALA A 819 9.95 8.91 -8.17
C ALA A 819 10.20 10.39 -8.51
N LYS A 820 10.61 10.70 -9.75
CA LYS A 820 10.76 12.08 -10.22
C LYS A 820 9.43 12.84 -10.21
N ILE A 821 8.36 12.26 -10.74
CA ILE A 821 7.03 12.89 -10.76
C ILE A 821 6.50 13.13 -9.34
N ALA A 822 6.73 12.19 -8.41
CA ALA A 822 6.38 12.37 -7.00
C ALA A 822 7.18 13.51 -6.32
N GLN A 823 8.46 13.70 -6.67
CA GLN A 823 9.25 14.86 -6.20
C GLN A 823 8.77 16.18 -6.81
N GLU A 824 8.34 16.19 -8.07
CA GLU A 824 7.74 17.38 -8.70
C GLU A 824 6.40 17.75 -8.03
N ALA A 825 5.58 16.76 -7.66
CA ALA A 825 4.36 16.96 -6.88
C ALA A 825 4.63 17.52 -5.46
N LEU A 826 5.72 17.08 -4.81
CA LEU A 826 6.20 17.64 -3.53
C LEU A 826 6.59 19.11 -3.63
N GLU A 827 7.28 19.51 -4.70
CA GLU A 827 7.65 20.91 -4.92
C GLU A 827 6.41 21.78 -5.17
N ASP A 828 5.48 21.31 -6.01
CA ASP A 828 4.20 21.98 -6.28
C ASP A 828 3.41 22.22 -4.98
N ALA A 829 3.26 21.20 -4.12
CA ALA A 829 2.55 21.37 -2.86
C ALA A 829 3.25 22.25 -1.81
N ALA A 830 4.58 22.29 -1.82
CA ALA A 830 5.33 23.28 -1.03
C ALA A 830 5.00 24.71 -1.52
N ARG A 831 4.97 24.91 -2.85
CA ARG A 831 4.58 26.18 -3.50
C ARG A 831 3.12 26.57 -3.20
N ALA A 832 2.21 25.59 -3.17
CA ALA A 832 0.82 25.80 -2.76
C ALA A 832 0.71 26.22 -1.29
N SER A 833 1.49 25.60 -0.41
CA SER A 833 1.55 25.90 1.02
C SER A 833 2.10 27.30 1.30
N GLU A 834 3.11 27.73 0.54
CA GLU A 834 3.62 29.11 0.54
C GLU A 834 2.54 30.11 0.06
N ALA A 835 1.86 29.81 -1.05
CA ALA A 835 0.77 30.65 -1.56
C ALA A 835 -0.37 30.81 -0.54
N ALA A 836 -0.76 29.74 0.15
CA ALA A 836 -1.76 29.80 1.21
C ALA A 836 -1.28 30.58 2.45
N ALA A 837 0.01 30.51 2.79
CA ALA A 837 0.58 31.33 3.86
C ALA A 837 0.55 32.84 3.51
N LEU A 838 0.92 33.20 2.28
CA LEU A 838 0.81 34.57 1.75
C LEU A 838 -0.65 35.05 1.75
N ALA A 839 -1.60 34.18 1.41
CA ALA A 839 -3.02 34.51 1.41
C ALA A 839 -3.54 34.85 2.81
N ARG A 840 -3.12 34.10 3.83
CA ARG A 840 -3.47 34.36 5.24
C ARG A 840 -2.87 35.67 5.76
N ASP A 841 -1.59 35.92 5.51
CA ASP A 841 -0.92 37.20 5.82
C ASP A 841 -1.60 38.41 5.14
N ALA A 842 -2.07 38.25 3.90
CA ALA A 842 -2.87 39.26 3.21
C ALA A 842 -4.24 39.49 3.88
N ALA A 843 -4.93 38.41 4.31
CA ALA A 843 -6.20 38.50 5.01
C ALA A 843 -6.08 39.19 6.39
N ASP A 844 -5.06 38.85 7.17
CA ASP A 844 -4.76 39.49 8.46
C ASP A 844 -4.51 41.00 8.28
N LYS A 845 -3.72 41.38 7.27
CA LYS A 845 -3.50 42.78 6.90
C LYS A 845 -4.79 43.47 6.46
N ALA A 846 -5.69 42.79 5.75
CA ALA A 846 -6.97 43.34 5.36
C ALA A 846 -7.86 43.64 6.59
N ILE A 847 -7.85 42.75 7.59
CA ILE A 847 -8.54 42.94 8.88
C ILE A 847 -7.96 44.15 9.62
N GLU A 848 -6.63 44.30 9.71
CA GLU A 848 -6.01 45.50 10.29
C GLU A 848 -6.48 46.81 9.62
N TRP A 849 -6.57 46.84 8.29
CA TRP A 849 -7.05 48.02 7.57
C TRP A 849 -8.54 48.28 7.80
N ALA A 850 -9.38 47.24 7.85
CA ALA A 850 -10.79 47.39 8.20
C ALA A 850 -10.99 47.92 9.64
N ASP A 851 -10.19 47.47 10.61
CA ASP A 851 -10.26 47.98 11.99
C ASP A 851 -9.74 49.42 12.11
N ARG A 852 -8.70 49.80 11.36
CA ARG A 852 -8.27 51.20 11.24
C ARG A 852 -9.38 52.08 10.64
N ALA A 853 -10.08 51.59 9.61
CA ALA A 853 -11.19 52.30 8.98
C ALA A 853 -12.36 52.54 9.96
N LYS A 854 -12.71 51.53 10.79
CA LYS A 854 -13.69 51.69 11.89
C LYS A 854 -13.26 52.78 12.88
N GLY A 855 -11.97 52.88 13.17
CA GLY A 855 -11.38 53.96 13.96
C GLY A 855 -11.62 55.34 13.34
N TYR A 856 -11.22 55.52 12.07
CA TYR A 856 -11.40 56.79 11.36
C TYR A 856 -12.89 57.19 11.25
N ALA A 857 -13.81 56.24 11.03
CA ALA A 857 -15.25 56.51 11.04
C ALA A 857 -15.76 56.97 12.42
N ALA A 858 -15.19 56.45 13.51
CA ALA A 858 -15.52 56.90 14.88
C ALA A 858 -14.98 58.33 15.15
N ASP A 859 -13.74 58.63 14.72
CA ASP A 859 -13.15 59.97 14.85
C ASP A 859 -13.90 61.02 14.01
N ALA A 860 -14.33 60.65 12.79
CA ALA A 860 -15.18 61.49 11.94
C ALA A 860 -16.54 61.77 12.61
N LYS A 861 -17.17 60.75 13.21
CA LYS A 861 -18.43 60.91 13.96
C LYS A 861 -18.26 61.81 15.19
N LEU A 862 -17.18 61.64 15.96
CA LEU A 862 -16.87 62.52 17.10
C LEU A 862 -16.68 63.97 16.64
N SER A 863 -16.02 64.17 15.50
CA SER A 863 -15.87 65.47 14.85
C SER A 863 -17.22 66.08 14.45
N ALA A 864 -18.11 65.30 13.82
CA ALA A 864 -19.47 65.75 13.51
C ALA A 864 -20.27 66.13 14.78
N GLU A 865 -20.17 65.35 15.86
CA GLU A 865 -20.81 65.68 17.13
C GLU A 865 -20.23 66.94 17.79
N GLU A 866 -18.94 67.23 17.65
CA GLU A 866 -18.34 68.49 18.14
C GLU A 866 -18.71 69.68 17.27
N ALA A 867 -18.69 69.54 15.95
CA ALA A 867 -19.16 70.58 15.03
C ALA A 867 -20.64 70.93 15.28
N ARG A 868 -21.48 69.93 15.58
CA ARG A 868 -22.87 70.15 16.00
C ARG A 868 -22.97 70.92 17.31
N LYS A 869 -22.18 70.58 18.34
CA LYS A 869 -22.12 71.35 19.62
C LYS A 869 -21.67 72.80 19.39
N ASN A 870 -20.74 73.03 18.46
CA ASN A 870 -20.34 74.38 18.05
C ASN A 870 -21.49 75.14 17.36
N ALA A 871 -22.28 74.48 16.50
CA ALA A 871 -23.47 75.06 15.88
C ALA A 871 -24.57 75.36 16.92
N GLU A 872 -24.89 74.42 17.81
CA GLU A 872 -25.82 74.59 18.93
C GLU A 872 -25.44 75.81 19.82
N ALA A 873 -24.15 75.98 20.12
CA ALA A 873 -23.64 77.14 20.85
C ALA A 873 -23.71 78.46 20.05
N ALA A 874 -23.58 78.39 18.72
CA ALA A 874 -23.72 79.54 17.83
C ALA A 874 -25.19 79.97 17.69
N GLU A 875 -26.13 79.03 17.58
CA GLU A 875 -27.58 79.27 17.58
C GLU A 875 -28.06 79.76 18.96
N GLY A 876 -27.52 79.23 20.05
CA GLY A 876 -27.72 79.77 21.40
C GLY A 876 -27.24 81.22 21.51
N SER A 877 -26.09 81.54 20.91
CA SER A 877 -25.56 82.90 20.81
C SER A 877 -26.42 83.80 19.92
N GLU A 878 -26.95 83.30 18.80
CA GLU A 878 -27.94 84.03 17.99
C GLU A 878 -29.21 84.30 18.81
N ALA A 879 -29.74 83.32 19.52
CA ALA A 879 -30.92 83.46 20.36
C ALA A 879 -30.69 84.45 21.51
N ASP A 880 -29.50 84.48 22.12
CA ASP A 880 -29.10 85.52 23.09
C ASP A 880 -28.94 86.89 22.43
N ALA A 881 -28.41 86.97 21.21
CA ALA A 881 -28.27 88.23 20.46
C ALA A 881 -29.63 88.79 20.01
N ALA A 882 -30.55 87.92 19.60
CA ALA A 882 -31.92 88.24 19.21
C ALA A 882 -32.76 88.61 20.44
N ARG A 883 -32.69 87.85 21.54
CA ARG A 883 -33.27 88.23 22.84
C ARG A 883 -32.66 89.54 23.35
N SER A 884 -31.38 89.80 23.12
CA SER A 884 -30.73 91.07 23.44
C SER A 884 -31.24 92.21 22.57
N ALA A 885 -31.35 92.04 21.25
CA ALA A 885 -31.87 93.05 20.32
C ALA A 885 -33.37 93.33 20.53
N GLU A 886 -34.16 92.31 20.87
CA GLU A 886 -35.56 92.46 21.26
C GLU A 886 -35.67 93.12 22.63
N THR A 887 -34.86 92.73 23.61
CA THR A 887 -34.77 93.43 24.91
C THR A 887 -34.32 94.87 24.70
N ALA A 888 -33.44 95.17 23.74
CA ALA A 888 -33.02 96.51 23.38
C ALA A 888 -34.14 97.30 22.66
N ARG A 889 -34.94 96.65 21.82
CA ARG A 889 -36.13 97.24 21.16
C ARG A 889 -37.23 97.53 22.17
N GLN A 890 -37.55 96.57 23.04
CA GLN A 890 -38.46 96.73 24.17
C GLN A 890 -37.92 97.78 25.14
N ALA A 891 -36.62 97.83 25.39
CA ALA A 891 -35.98 98.88 26.19
C ALA A 891 -36.11 100.25 25.51
N ALA A 892 -35.87 100.40 24.20
CA ALA A 892 -36.07 101.67 23.50
C ALA A 892 -37.54 102.10 23.47
N ALA A 893 -38.47 101.16 23.25
CA ALA A 893 -39.91 101.40 23.31
C ALA A 893 -40.36 101.76 24.73
N ALA A 894 -39.87 101.04 25.74
CA ALA A 894 -40.09 101.32 27.15
C ALA A 894 -39.39 102.60 27.59
N ALA A 895 -38.29 103.04 26.96
CA ALA A 895 -37.62 104.31 27.22
C ALA A 895 -38.42 105.49 26.65
N ARG A 896 -39.02 105.32 25.46
CA ARG A 896 -39.97 106.30 24.88
C ARG A 896 -41.26 106.37 25.68
N LYS A 897 -41.85 105.21 26.01
CA LYS A 897 -43.01 105.10 26.92
C LYS A 897 -42.66 105.63 28.31
N ALA A 898 -41.43 105.45 28.79
CA ALA A 898 -40.93 106.01 30.04
C ALA A 898 -40.74 107.53 29.96
N SER A 899 -40.22 108.10 28.87
CA SER A 899 -40.16 109.56 28.70
C SER A 899 -41.58 110.18 28.71
N SER A 900 -42.54 109.55 28.02
CA SER A 900 -43.97 109.91 28.13
C SER A 900 -44.51 109.75 29.55
N VAL A 901 -44.24 108.61 30.20
CA VAL A 901 -44.68 108.34 31.59
C VAL A 901 -43.98 109.26 32.58
N ALA A 902 -42.73 109.69 32.36
CA ALA A 902 -41.99 110.66 33.16
C ALA A 902 -42.57 112.06 33.02
N ARG A 903 -42.91 112.48 31.79
CA ARG A 903 -43.68 113.71 31.55
C ARG A 903 -44.99 113.67 32.35
N HIS A 904 -45.79 112.61 32.22
CA HIS A 904 -47.02 112.44 33.00
C HIS A 904 -46.80 112.19 34.50
N ALA A 905 -45.62 111.75 34.92
CA ALA A 905 -45.30 111.44 36.32
C ALA A 905 -44.71 112.61 37.06
N ALA A 906 -43.98 113.52 36.41
CA ALA A 906 -43.72 114.85 36.93
C ALA A 906 -45.06 115.56 37.21
N THR A 907 -46.02 115.49 36.28
CA THR A 907 -47.40 115.98 36.49
C THR A 907 -48.16 115.28 37.62
N ARG A 908 -47.78 114.06 38.02
CA ARG A 908 -48.34 113.35 39.19
C ARG A 908 -47.52 113.54 40.48
N ALA A 909 -46.20 113.73 40.44
CA ALA A 909 -45.36 113.93 41.60
C ALA A 909 -45.68 115.28 42.27
N VAL A 910 -45.91 116.30 41.45
CA VAL A 910 -46.46 117.60 41.83
C VAL A 910 -47.84 117.49 42.51
N ARG A 911 -48.57 116.36 42.33
CA ARG A 911 -49.84 116.08 43.00
C ARG A 911 -49.68 115.20 44.25
N SER A 912 -48.94 114.10 44.15
CA SER A 912 -48.69 113.14 45.24
C SER A 912 -47.83 113.74 46.36
N ALA A 913 -46.99 114.75 46.08
CA ALA A 913 -46.30 115.50 47.11
C ALA A 913 -47.26 116.19 48.12
N GLY A 914 -48.53 116.38 47.76
CA GLY A 914 -49.61 116.79 48.67
C GLY A 914 -50.37 115.64 49.36
N ILE A 915 -49.83 114.41 49.36
CA ILE A 915 -50.46 113.19 49.94
C ILE A 915 -49.49 112.42 50.85
N ALA A 916 -48.21 112.34 50.49
CA ALA A 916 -47.21 111.65 51.33
C ALA A 916 -46.84 112.36 52.64
N ALA A 917 -47.38 113.55 52.89
CA ALA A 917 -47.24 114.22 54.17
C ALA A 917 -48.05 113.58 55.32
N ASN A 918 -48.91 112.59 55.04
CA ASN A 918 -50.12 112.34 55.84
C ASN A 918 -50.14 111.08 56.74
N TYR A 919 -49.20 110.12 56.61
CA TYR A 919 -49.34 108.75 57.19
C TYR A 919 -48.05 108.15 57.81
N ALA A 920 -47.03 108.95 58.09
CA ALA A 920 -45.65 108.47 58.22
C ALA A 920 -45.22 107.88 59.60
N ALA A 921 -46.02 107.11 60.36
CA ALA A 921 -45.72 106.86 61.79
C ALA A 921 -45.56 105.39 62.29
N ASP A 922 -46.09 104.39 61.59
CA ASP A 922 -46.91 103.38 62.28
C ASP A 922 -46.20 102.13 62.87
N ALA A 923 -44.88 102.10 63.12
CA ALA A 923 -44.13 100.82 63.19
C ALA A 923 -42.88 100.74 64.12
N ALA A 924 -42.46 99.51 64.51
CA ALA A 924 -41.32 99.28 65.45
C ALA A 924 -40.51 97.95 65.35
N ALA A 925 -41.06 96.74 65.62
CA ALA A 925 -40.27 95.56 66.05
C ALA A 925 -40.60 94.19 65.40
N SER A 926 -39.67 93.19 65.47
CA SER A 926 -39.84 91.76 65.02
C SER A 926 -38.66 90.82 65.43
N ALA A 927 -38.72 89.49 65.13
CA ALA A 927 -37.82 88.41 65.62
C ALA A 927 -36.85 87.76 64.57
N THR A 928 -35.86 86.90 64.93
CA THR A 928 -34.62 86.67 64.10
C THR A 928 -34.16 85.20 63.74
N ALA A 929 -34.86 84.12 64.11
CA ALA A 929 -34.24 82.80 64.43
C ALA A 929 -33.45 81.90 63.38
N ALA A 930 -34.09 80.96 62.65
CA ALA A 930 -33.74 79.52 62.81
C ALA A 930 -33.22 78.66 61.59
N ARG A 931 -32.11 78.99 60.91
CA ARG A 931 -31.67 78.32 59.64
C ARG A 931 -31.04 76.89 59.69
N LYS A 932 -30.82 76.24 60.84
CA LYS A 932 -29.61 75.37 61.00
C LYS A 932 -29.62 73.90 60.47
N ALA A 933 -30.71 73.13 60.52
CA ALA A 933 -30.61 71.65 60.60
C ALA A 933 -30.89 70.84 59.30
N SER A 934 -30.34 71.28 58.16
CA SER A 934 -30.62 70.69 56.83
C SER A 934 -29.64 69.65 56.29
N LEU A 935 -28.38 69.63 56.73
CA LEU A 935 -27.25 69.25 55.83
C LEU A 935 -26.73 67.81 55.94
N ALA A 936 -27.06 67.06 57.00
CA ALA A 936 -26.32 65.83 57.36
C ALA A 936 -26.69 64.55 56.59
N ALA A 937 -27.49 64.65 55.53
CA ALA A 937 -28.31 63.52 55.05
C ALA A 937 -27.88 62.85 53.73
N GLY A 938 -26.89 63.43 53.03
CA GLY A 938 -26.65 63.15 51.61
C GLY A 938 -25.42 62.31 51.28
N GLU A 939 -24.67 61.84 52.27
CA GLU A 939 -23.36 61.22 52.02
C GLU A 939 -23.46 59.72 51.69
N ASP A 940 -24.22 58.96 52.48
CA ASP A 940 -24.18 57.48 52.47
C ASP A 940 -24.65 56.83 51.16
N ALA A 941 -25.54 57.49 50.43
CA ALA A 941 -26.13 56.97 49.19
C ALA A 941 -25.10 56.71 48.07
N ASN A 942 -23.98 57.43 48.06
CA ASN A 942 -23.00 57.39 46.97
C ASN A 942 -22.16 56.11 46.92
N ALA A 943 -22.15 55.31 47.99
CA ALA A 943 -21.26 54.14 48.10
C ALA A 943 -21.90 52.82 47.61
N ALA A 944 -23.22 52.78 47.41
CA ALA A 944 -23.95 51.58 46.98
C ALA A 944 -23.60 51.15 45.54
N ALA A 945 -23.62 52.11 44.61
CA ALA A 945 -23.60 51.85 43.17
C ALA A 945 -22.30 51.25 42.61
N ARG A 946 -21.19 51.25 43.37
CA ARG A 946 -19.87 50.82 42.86
C ARG A 946 -19.72 49.31 42.71
N ALA A 947 -20.40 48.52 43.53
CA ALA A 947 -20.18 47.07 43.59
C ALA A 947 -20.78 46.28 42.40
N ALA A 948 -21.76 46.86 41.70
CA ALA A 948 -22.44 46.20 40.57
C ALA A 948 -21.59 46.11 39.29
N LEU A 949 -20.51 46.88 39.19
CA LEU A 949 -19.77 47.04 37.92
C LEU A 949 -18.81 45.86 37.62
N GLU A 950 -18.16 45.31 38.64
CA GLU A 950 -17.12 44.26 38.47
C GLU A 950 -17.69 42.94 37.94
N ALA A 951 -18.96 42.64 38.22
CA ALA A 951 -19.63 41.40 37.84
C ALA A 951 -19.59 41.14 36.32
N LYS A 952 -19.73 42.21 35.51
CA LYS A 952 -19.89 42.12 34.06
C LYS A 952 -18.65 41.64 33.29
N VAL A 953 -17.44 41.84 33.83
CA VAL A 953 -16.18 41.57 33.11
C VAL A 953 -15.91 40.06 32.95
N LEU A 954 -16.37 39.26 33.91
CA LEU A 954 -16.05 37.83 34.05
C LEU A 954 -16.83 36.90 33.10
N VAL A 955 -17.79 37.45 32.35
CA VAL A 955 -18.57 36.74 31.33
C VAL A 955 -17.77 36.63 30.01
N ILE A 956 -17.04 37.69 29.65
CA ILE A 956 -16.45 37.88 28.31
C ILE A 956 -15.23 36.95 28.08
N GLN A 957 -14.41 36.71 29.10
CA GLN A 957 -13.18 35.91 29.00
C GLN A 957 -13.38 34.39 28.75
N ALA A 958 -14.63 33.92 28.72
CA ALA A 958 -14.96 32.52 28.46
C ALA A 958 -15.10 32.22 26.95
N ALA A 959 -15.71 33.13 26.17
CA ALA A 959 -16.07 32.89 24.77
C ALA A 959 -14.88 32.86 23.79
N ILE A 960 -13.72 33.43 24.17
CA ILE A 960 -12.55 33.54 23.28
C ILE A 960 -11.79 32.21 23.13
N ARG A 961 -12.00 31.24 24.05
CA ARG A 961 -11.18 30.02 24.14
C ARG A 961 -11.63 28.88 23.24
N GLU A 962 -12.80 29.01 22.63
CA GLU A 962 -13.46 27.99 21.80
C GLU A 962 -13.00 28.07 20.32
N ALA A 963 -12.48 29.21 19.90
CA ALA A 963 -12.13 29.49 18.49
C ALA A 963 -10.70 29.08 18.07
N ILE A 964 -9.86 28.57 18.98
CA ILE A 964 -8.42 28.36 18.74
C ILE A 964 -8.08 26.90 18.38
N GLN A 965 -8.91 25.92 18.76
CA GLN A 965 -8.56 24.50 18.58
C GLN A 965 -8.69 24.03 17.12
N ASN A 966 -9.68 24.54 16.37
CA ASN A 966 -10.00 24.11 14.99
C ASN A 966 -8.93 24.47 13.94
N ALA A 967 -7.79 25.05 14.34
CA ALA A 967 -6.72 25.51 13.44
C ALA A 967 -5.43 24.68 13.54
N LEU A 968 -5.37 23.67 14.42
CA LEU A 968 -4.16 22.86 14.66
C LEU A 968 -4.15 21.49 13.99
N ASP A 969 -5.32 20.94 13.64
CA ASP A 969 -5.46 19.55 13.17
C ASP A 969 -5.23 19.37 11.65
N ASN A 970 -4.53 20.31 10.99
CA ASN A 970 -4.60 20.45 9.52
C ASN A 970 -3.22 20.67 8.83
N ALA A 971 -2.13 20.13 9.41
CA ALA A 971 -0.78 20.33 8.88
C ALA A 971 0.27 19.25 9.27
N THR A 972 0.19 18.02 8.71
CA THR A 972 1.38 17.21 8.30
C THR A 972 0.99 15.93 7.49
N VAL A 973 1.20 15.92 6.14
CA VAL A 973 1.49 14.71 5.27
C VAL A 973 0.25 13.76 5.00
N PRO A 974 0.06 12.91 3.92
CA PRO A 974 0.65 12.76 2.54
C PRO A 974 -0.26 12.34 1.30
N ILE A 975 -0.22 12.98 0.09
CA ILE A 975 -1.10 12.72 -1.16
C ILE A 975 -2.52 12.22 -0.71
N ASP A 976 -3.13 11.24 -1.38
CA ASP A 976 -4.31 11.48 -2.23
C ASP A 976 -4.36 10.66 -3.56
N PRO A 977 -3.97 9.37 -3.68
CA PRO A 977 -4.32 8.46 -4.80
C PRO A 977 -5.81 8.36 -5.16
N ASP A 978 -6.66 9.19 -4.55
CA ASP A 978 -7.97 9.74 -4.92
C ASP A 978 -8.49 9.70 -6.38
N LYS A 979 -7.69 9.32 -7.38
CA LYS A 979 -8.18 8.99 -8.74
C LYS A 979 -8.26 7.50 -9.02
N ASN A 980 -7.83 6.65 -8.07
CA ASN A 980 -7.77 5.19 -8.21
C ASN A 980 -8.57 4.40 -7.17
N GLY A 981 -9.03 5.02 -6.07
CA GLY A 981 -10.10 4.53 -5.20
C GLY A 981 -10.00 3.06 -4.75
N LEU A 982 -9.07 2.76 -3.85
CA LEU A 982 -8.92 1.45 -3.20
C LEU A 982 -8.94 1.63 -1.67
N PRO A 983 -9.62 0.74 -0.90
CA PRO A 983 -9.72 0.86 0.56
C PRO A 983 -8.41 0.54 1.28
N GLU A 984 -8.33 0.93 2.55
CA GLU A 984 -7.08 0.90 3.31
C GLU A 984 -6.56 -0.55 3.51
N GLY A 985 -5.24 -0.70 3.46
CA GLY A 985 -4.58 -2.00 3.56
C GLY A 985 -4.60 -2.87 2.29
N ALA A 986 -5.49 -2.64 1.31
CA ALA A 986 -5.49 -3.33 0.01
C ALA A 986 -4.18 -3.11 -0.78
N GLU A 987 -3.44 -2.07 -0.44
CA GLU A 987 -2.19 -1.67 -1.08
C GLU A 987 -1.07 -2.70 -0.94
N SER A 988 -1.13 -3.54 0.10
CA SER A 988 -0.23 -4.70 0.32
C SER A 988 -0.43 -5.85 -0.67
N CYS A 989 -1.43 -5.75 -1.55
CA CYS A 989 -1.80 -6.75 -2.55
C CYS A 989 -1.39 -6.36 -3.98
N LEU A 990 -0.83 -5.16 -4.20
CA LEU A 990 -0.57 -4.61 -5.53
C LEU A 990 0.85 -4.92 -5.97
N THR A 991 1.07 -6.19 -6.25
CA THR A 991 2.32 -6.77 -6.77
C THR A 991 2.69 -6.12 -8.12
N PRO A 992 3.91 -5.58 -8.25
CA PRO A 992 4.07 -4.27 -8.83
C PRO A 992 4.73 -4.45 -10.18
N PHE A 993 3.92 -4.15 -11.15
CA PHE A 993 4.09 -4.50 -12.54
C PHE A 993 3.29 -5.75 -12.89
N GLY A 994 2.13 -5.91 -12.28
CA GLY A 994 0.98 -6.45 -13.01
C GLY A 994 0.83 -7.92 -12.78
N ASP A 995 1.26 -8.32 -11.60
CA ASP A 995 1.15 -9.65 -11.11
C ASP A 995 -0.33 -9.85 -10.89
N PRO A 996 -1.01 -10.75 -11.62
CA PRO A 996 -2.33 -11.20 -11.22
C PRO A 996 -2.14 -12.05 -9.96
N ILE A 997 -1.85 -11.35 -8.85
CA ILE A 997 -1.62 -11.76 -7.46
C ILE A 997 -1.17 -13.22 -7.33
N GLU A 998 0.11 -13.47 -7.00
CA GLU A 998 0.65 -14.82 -6.80
C GLU A 998 -0.28 -15.73 -5.99
N SER A 999 -0.26 -17.05 -6.22
CA SER A 999 -1.17 -18.03 -5.63
C SER A 999 -0.49 -18.88 -4.53
N GLY A 1000 -0.92 -18.80 -3.26
CA GLY A 1000 -0.44 -19.66 -2.15
C GLY A 1000 -1.18 -19.70 -0.78
N ASN A 1001 -2.06 -18.76 -0.39
CA ASN A 1001 -2.81 -18.83 0.90
C ASN A 1001 -3.77 -20.02 1.04
N SER A 1002 -3.69 -20.68 2.20
CA SER A 1002 -4.65 -21.68 2.68
C SER A 1002 -6.12 -21.22 2.67
N THR A 1003 -6.37 -19.98 3.10
CA THR A 1003 -7.64 -19.58 3.74
C THR A 1003 -8.87 -19.76 2.85
N ASN A 1004 -9.70 -20.76 3.15
CA ASN A 1004 -11.06 -20.91 2.62
C ASN A 1004 -12.06 -19.99 3.38
N PRO A 1005 -13.33 -19.84 2.92
CA PRO A 1005 -14.28 -18.92 3.55
C PRO A 1005 -14.53 -19.14 5.05
N TRP A 1006 -14.49 -20.40 5.52
CA TRP A 1006 -14.65 -20.73 6.94
C TRP A 1006 -13.42 -20.35 7.76
N GLU A 1007 -12.21 -20.59 7.24
CA GLU A 1007 -10.97 -20.11 7.86
C GLU A 1007 -10.89 -18.57 7.90
N LEU A 1008 -11.48 -17.87 6.92
CA LEU A 1008 -11.50 -16.40 6.88
C LEU A 1008 -12.51 -15.82 7.88
N GLY A 1009 -13.72 -16.40 7.95
CA GLY A 1009 -14.69 -16.07 8.99
C GLY A 1009 -14.20 -16.36 10.40
N TRP A 1010 -13.44 -17.46 10.61
CA TRP A 1010 -12.82 -17.75 11.90
C TRP A 1010 -11.65 -16.80 12.23
N SER A 1011 -10.83 -16.43 11.24
CA SER A 1011 -9.77 -15.40 11.36
C SER A 1011 -10.33 -14.04 11.76
N TRP A 1012 -11.46 -13.64 11.17
CA TRP A 1012 -12.22 -12.44 11.54
C TRP A 1012 -12.79 -12.56 12.96
N LEU A 1013 -13.61 -13.58 13.21
CA LEU A 1013 -14.34 -13.77 14.48
C LEU A 1013 -13.43 -14.04 15.69
N THR A 1014 -12.16 -14.43 15.49
CA THR A 1014 -11.17 -14.60 16.57
C THR A 1014 -10.03 -13.57 16.56
N GLY A 1015 -9.97 -12.69 15.55
CA GLY A 1015 -8.92 -11.68 15.40
C GLY A 1015 -7.54 -12.22 15.01
N LYS A 1016 -7.43 -13.53 14.70
CA LYS A 1016 -6.16 -14.22 14.47
C LYS A 1016 -5.92 -14.51 12.99
N GLY A 1017 -5.00 -13.75 12.40
CA GLY A 1017 -4.54 -13.91 11.02
C GLY A 1017 -4.32 -12.56 10.33
N PRO A 1018 -3.76 -12.52 9.10
CA PRO A 1018 -3.55 -11.28 8.36
C PRO A 1018 -4.83 -10.44 8.25
N ARG A 1019 -4.67 -9.12 8.22
CA ARG A 1019 -5.79 -8.15 8.14
C ARG A 1019 -6.21 -7.93 6.69
N SER A 1020 -5.31 -7.36 5.91
CA SER A 1020 -5.40 -7.31 4.46
C SER A 1020 -5.22 -8.71 3.90
N GLN A 1021 -6.12 -9.08 3.01
CA GLN A 1021 -6.22 -10.37 2.39
C GLN A 1021 -6.48 -10.09 0.88
N CYS A 1022 -5.85 -10.86 -0.02
CA CYS A 1022 -5.90 -10.75 -1.50
C CYS A 1022 -5.91 -12.17 -2.11
N PHE A 1023 -6.84 -12.52 -3.00
CA PHE A 1023 -6.84 -13.82 -3.66
C PHE A 1023 -6.39 -13.70 -5.11
N GLY A 1024 -5.50 -14.60 -5.54
CA GLY A 1024 -4.97 -14.69 -6.89
C GLY A 1024 -5.79 -15.59 -7.81
N PRO A 1025 -5.22 -16.05 -8.93
CA PRO A 1025 -5.98 -16.74 -9.97
C PRO A 1025 -6.12 -18.25 -9.80
N GLY A 1026 -5.30 -18.92 -8.99
CA GLY A 1026 -5.28 -20.37 -8.84
C GLY A 1026 -6.39 -20.98 -7.97
N ASP A 1027 -7.28 -20.15 -7.42
CA ASP A 1027 -7.38 -20.07 -5.96
C ASP A 1027 -8.76 -20.46 -5.43
N GLU A 1028 -8.86 -21.23 -4.33
CA GLU A 1028 -10.13 -21.86 -3.87
C GLU A 1028 -11.32 -20.90 -3.64
N PHE A 1029 -11.14 -19.77 -2.94
CA PHE A 1029 -12.12 -18.69 -2.76
C PHE A 1029 -12.28 -17.87 -4.05
N THR A 1030 -11.23 -17.59 -4.82
CA THR A 1030 -11.39 -16.98 -6.18
C THR A 1030 -12.22 -17.87 -7.11
N SER A 1031 -12.07 -19.18 -7.01
CA SER A 1031 -12.78 -20.17 -7.81
C SER A 1031 -14.26 -20.20 -7.42
N LEU A 1032 -14.56 -20.23 -6.12
CA LEU A 1032 -15.91 -20.02 -5.60
C LEU A 1032 -16.50 -18.68 -6.08
N TYR A 1033 -15.74 -17.58 -5.98
CA TYR A 1033 -16.16 -16.25 -6.43
C TYR A 1033 -16.43 -16.18 -7.94
N ARG A 1034 -15.57 -16.79 -8.78
CA ARG A 1034 -15.78 -16.93 -10.23
C ARG A 1034 -17.01 -17.73 -10.59
N ASP A 1035 -17.34 -18.76 -9.80
CA ASP A 1035 -18.47 -19.62 -10.09
C ASP A 1035 -19.82 -18.92 -9.86
N HIS A 1036 -19.83 -17.74 -9.22
CA HIS A 1036 -21.04 -16.97 -8.98
C HIS A 1036 -21.70 -16.41 -10.26
N LYS A 1037 -23.04 -16.30 -10.23
CA LYS A 1037 -23.83 -15.84 -11.38
C LYS A 1037 -23.48 -14.42 -11.81
N PHE A 1038 -23.27 -13.50 -10.87
CA PHE A 1038 -22.91 -12.12 -11.20
C PHE A 1038 -21.53 -12.03 -11.86
N THR A 1039 -20.50 -12.71 -11.34
CA THR A 1039 -19.16 -12.74 -11.97
C THR A 1039 -19.23 -13.19 -13.43
N LYS A 1040 -20.06 -14.21 -13.72
CA LYS A 1040 -20.31 -14.71 -15.08
C LYS A 1040 -21.09 -13.72 -15.96
N GLU A 1041 -22.01 -12.95 -15.39
CA GLU A 1041 -22.72 -11.86 -16.09
C GLU A 1041 -21.78 -10.69 -16.44
N VAL A 1042 -20.89 -10.28 -15.54
CA VAL A 1042 -19.87 -9.24 -15.82
C VAL A 1042 -18.91 -9.71 -16.94
N ILE A 1043 -18.42 -10.95 -16.85
CA ILE A 1043 -17.55 -11.53 -17.87
C ILE A 1043 -18.26 -11.60 -19.24
N ALA A 1044 -19.54 -11.96 -19.28
CA ALA A 1044 -20.33 -11.97 -20.52
C ALA A 1044 -20.56 -10.56 -21.10
N PHE A 1045 -20.77 -9.54 -20.24
CA PHE A 1045 -20.88 -8.15 -20.66
C PHE A 1045 -19.58 -7.66 -21.33
N PHE A 1046 -18.43 -7.86 -20.69
CA PHE A 1046 -17.14 -7.47 -21.28
C PHE A 1046 -16.72 -8.36 -22.46
N ALA A 1047 -17.20 -9.60 -22.56
CA ALA A 1047 -17.02 -10.43 -23.76
C ALA A 1047 -17.75 -9.83 -24.96
N SER A 1048 -19.03 -9.44 -24.83
CA SER A 1048 -19.75 -8.79 -25.93
C SER A 1048 -19.14 -7.44 -26.33
N ARG A 1049 -18.61 -6.68 -25.36
CA ARG A 1049 -17.82 -5.46 -25.61
C ARG A 1049 -16.50 -5.74 -26.33
N THR A 1050 -15.87 -6.88 -26.07
CA THR A 1050 -14.64 -7.35 -26.74
C THR A 1050 -14.92 -7.75 -28.19
N GLN A 1051 -16.00 -8.50 -28.42
CA GLN A 1051 -16.48 -8.87 -29.76
C GLN A 1051 -16.83 -7.63 -30.60
N GLY A 1052 -17.43 -6.60 -29.99
CA GLY A 1052 -17.72 -5.32 -30.64
C GLY A 1052 -16.49 -4.43 -30.91
N GLY A 1053 -15.36 -4.68 -30.24
CA GLY A 1053 -14.14 -3.88 -30.38
C GLY A 1053 -14.06 -2.61 -29.52
N ASP A 1054 -15.06 -2.35 -28.66
CA ASP A 1054 -15.22 -1.09 -27.91
C ASP A 1054 -14.33 -0.99 -26.64
N TYR A 1055 -13.02 -1.24 -26.76
CA TYR A 1055 -12.08 -1.22 -25.63
C TYR A 1055 -10.71 -0.65 -25.99
N GLU A 1056 -10.05 0.00 -25.02
CA GLU A 1056 -8.68 0.52 -25.16
C GLU A 1056 -7.73 -0.22 -24.22
N LEU A 1057 -6.63 -0.77 -24.78
CA LEU A 1057 -5.64 -1.54 -24.01
C LEU A 1057 -5.02 -0.70 -22.88
N GLY A 1058 -5.08 -1.23 -21.66
CA GLY A 1058 -4.57 -0.57 -20.45
C GLY A 1058 -5.50 0.48 -19.83
N HIS A 1059 -6.75 0.62 -20.29
CA HIS A 1059 -7.79 1.45 -19.68
C HIS A 1059 -8.70 0.62 -18.75
N THR A 1060 -8.93 1.04 -17.51
CA THR A 1060 -9.80 0.32 -16.56
C THR A 1060 -11.25 0.79 -16.67
N TYR A 1061 -12.19 -0.16 -16.76
CA TYR A 1061 -13.64 0.05 -16.70
C TYR A 1061 -14.19 -0.54 -15.38
N MET A 1062 -15.27 0.04 -14.85
CA MET A 1062 -15.93 -0.39 -13.59
C MET A 1062 -17.27 -1.11 -13.86
N TYR A 1063 -17.65 -2.07 -13.00
CA TYR A 1063 -18.96 -2.76 -13.06
C TYR A 1063 -19.38 -3.34 -11.69
N ASP A 1064 -19.69 -2.47 -10.73
CA ASP A 1064 -19.74 -2.83 -9.31
C ASP A 1064 -20.98 -3.64 -8.88
N TYR A 1065 -20.82 -4.47 -7.82
CA TYR A 1065 -21.90 -5.25 -7.22
C TYR A 1065 -22.41 -4.55 -5.95
N GLN A 1066 -23.58 -3.91 -6.06
CA GLN A 1066 -24.23 -3.23 -4.94
C GLN A 1066 -25.52 -3.96 -4.50
N LEU A 1067 -25.69 -4.15 -3.19
CA LEU A 1067 -26.87 -4.74 -2.56
C LEU A 1067 -27.89 -3.70 -2.06
N GLY A 1068 -27.58 -2.40 -2.20
CA GLY A 1068 -28.48 -1.30 -1.85
C GLY A 1068 -29.55 -1.02 -2.91
N GLY A 1069 -30.72 -0.53 -2.48
CA GLY A 1069 -31.86 -0.20 -3.35
C GLY A 1069 -32.87 -1.34 -3.54
N PHE A 1070 -34.00 -1.05 -4.19
CA PHE A 1070 -35.17 -1.94 -4.22
C PHE A 1070 -34.92 -3.30 -4.91
N ASP A 1071 -34.02 -3.38 -5.90
CA ASP A 1071 -33.65 -4.64 -6.55
C ASP A 1071 -32.61 -5.47 -5.75
N GLY A 1072 -32.01 -4.91 -4.71
CA GLY A 1072 -31.01 -5.59 -3.87
C GLY A 1072 -31.62 -6.65 -2.93
N ALA A 1073 -32.85 -6.42 -2.45
CA ALA A 1073 -33.52 -7.26 -1.46
C ALA A 1073 -33.74 -8.71 -1.93
N GLY A 1074 -33.95 -8.93 -3.24
CA GLY A 1074 -34.08 -10.28 -3.82
C GLY A 1074 -32.76 -11.06 -3.84
N LYS A 1075 -31.62 -10.38 -4.04
CA LYS A 1075 -30.28 -10.98 -4.07
C LYS A 1075 -29.83 -11.37 -2.66
N TYR A 1076 -30.02 -10.45 -1.70
CA TYR A 1076 -29.67 -10.67 -0.29
C TYR A 1076 -30.32 -11.95 0.29
N LEU A 1077 -31.61 -12.18 0.02
CA LEU A 1077 -32.32 -13.38 0.47
C LEU A 1077 -31.86 -14.68 -0.20
N GLN A 1078 -31.25 -14.62 -1.38
CA GLN A 1078 -30.76 -15.79 -2.10
C GLN A 1078 -29.33 -16.17 -1.66
N ASP A 1079 -28.47 -15.18 -1.42
CA ASP A 1079 -27.03 -15.40 -1.22
C ASP A 1079 -26.59 -15.40 0.27
N TYR A 1080 -27.42 -14.97 1.23
CA TYR A 1080 -27.15 -15.07 2.69
C TYR A 1080 -27.83 -16.25 3.40
N GLY A 1081 -28.71 -17.01 2.73
CA GLY A 1081 -29.40 -18.16 3.35
C GLY A 1081 -28.45 -19.28 3.84
N THR A 1082 -27.24 -19.33 3.28
CA THR A 1082 -26.13 -20.25 3.59
C THR A 1082 -25.71 -20.31 5.06
N LEU A 1083 -25.83 -19.21 5.80
CA LEU A 1083 -25.51 -19.17 7.23
C LEU A 1083 -26.46 -20.03 8.08
N SER A 1084 -27.71 -20.22 7.63
CA SER A 1084 -28.69 -21.07 8.31
C SER A 1084 -28.51 -22.57 8.04
N THR A 1085 -27.79 -22.93 6.97
CA THR A 1085 -27.60 -24.32 6.50
C THR A 1085 -26.15 -24.81 6.59
N ALA A 1086 -25.30 -24.11 7.35
CA ALA A 1086 -23.88 -24.40 7.52
C ALA A 1086 -23.12 -24.58 6.19
N GLY A 1087 -23.48 -23.79 5.16
CA GLY A 1087 -22.73 -23.72 3.90
C GLY A 1087 -22.98 -24.84 2.88
N LEU A 1088 -23.98 -25.70 3.07
CA LEU A 1088 -24.21 -26.85 2.18
C LEU A 1088 -24.94 -26.54 0.86
N THR A 1089 -25.49 -25.33 0.65
CA THR A 1089 -26.34 -24.99 -0.51
C THR A 1089 -26.20 -23.54 -1.03
N GLY A 1090 -25.00 -22.96 -1.11
CA GLY A 1090 -24.82 -21.63 -1.73
C GLY A 1090 -23.38 -21.10 -1.72
N ASN A 1091 -23.15 -19.93 -2.32
CA ASN A 1091 -21.81 -19.41 -2.62
C ASN A 1091 -21.23 -18.54 -1.50
N LEU A 1092 -20.54 -19.18 -0.56
CA LEU A 1092 -19.93 -18.54 0.62
C LEU A 1092 -18.91 -17.42 0.30
N ALA A 1093 -18.33 -17.37 -0.91
CA ALA A 1093 -17.39 -16.30 -1.26
C ALA A 1093 -18.12 -14.96 -1.49
N TYR A 1094 -19.29 -14.98 -2.14
CA TYR A 1094 -20.15 -13.79 -2.26
C TYR A 1094 -20.87 -13.46 -0.95
N THR A 1095 -21.28 -14.48 -0.17
CA THR A 1095 -21.83 -14.25 1.18
C THR A 1095 -20.84 -13.52 2.09
N PHE A 1096 -19.54 -13.72 1.91
CA PHE A 1096 -18.49 -13.05 2.70
C PHE A 1096 -18.16 -11.65 2.18
N LEU A 1097 -18.06 -11.44 0.86
CA LEU A 1097 -17.67 -10.14 0.27
C LEU A 1097 -18.79 -9.08 0.22
N GLY A 1098 -20.05 -9.45 0.42
CA GLY A 1098 -21.17 -8.49 0.42
C GLY A 1098 -21.23 -7.60 -0.84
N SER A 1099 -21.38 -6.29 -0.65
CA SER A 1099 -21.22 -5.32 -1.75
C SER A 1099 -19.74 -5.04 -2.00
N HIS A 1100 -19.34 -5.01 -3.27
CA HIS A 1100 -17.94 -4.93 -3.67
C HIS A 1100 -17.77 -4.28 -5.05
N TYR A 1101 -16.61 -3.65 -5.25
CA TYR A 1101 -16.24 -3.00 -6.50
C TYR A 1101 -15.61 -4.00 -7.47
N VAL A 1102 -15.75 -3.76 -8.77
CA VAL A 1102 -15.23 -4.65 -9.83
C VAL A 1102 -14.59 -3.84 -10.96
N ARG A 1103 -13.28 -4.03 -11.14
CA ARG A 1103 -12.45 -3.46 -12.21
C ARG A 1103 -12.26 -4.48 -13.34
N MET A 1104 -12.43 -4.04 -14.57
CA MET A 1104 -12.15 -4.79 -15.80
C MET A 1104 -11.18 -3.98 -16.67
N THR A 1105 -9.96 -4.49 -16.89
CA THR A 1105 -8.91 -3.80 -17.68
C THR A 1105 -8.39 -4.71 -18.79
N PRO A 1106 -8.50 -4.38 -20.09
CA PRO A 1106 -7.93 -5.19 -21.15
C PRO A 1106 -6.42 -4.97 -21.15
N ILE A 1107 -5.66 -5.92 -20.61
CA ILE A 1107 -4.21 -5.80 -20.47
C ILE A 1107 -3.49 -6.14 -21.78
N ARG A 1108 -4.09 -6.94 -22.66
CA ARG A 1108 -3.43 -7.45 -23.87
C ARG A 1108 -4.40 -8.03 -24.89
N LYS A 1109 -4.13 -7.80 -26.18
CA LYS A 1109 -4.76 -8.52 -27.30
C LYS A 1109 -3.88 -9.69 -27.76
N ASN A 1110 -4.52 -10.77 -28.19
CA ASN A 1110 -3.92 -12.02 -28.63
C ASN A 1110 -3.94 -12.15 -30.16
N ALA A 1111 -3.12 -13.06 -30.70
CA ALA A 1111 -2.98 -13.27 -32.13
C ALA A 1111 -4.23 -13.89 -32.80
N ASP A 1112 -5.07 -14.61 -32.03
CA ASP A 1112 -6.38 -15.13 -32.46
C ASP A 1112 -7.50 -14.07 -32.45
N GLY A 1113 -7.18 -12.83 -32.06
CA GLY A 1113 -8.13 -11.73 -31.93
C GLY A 1113 -8.78 -11.60 -30.55
N SER A 1114 -8.60 -12.57 -29.65
CA SER A 1114 -9.09 -12.51 -28.28
C SER A 1114 -8.35 -11.47 -27.44
N VAL A 1115 -8.89 -11.10 -26.28
CA VAL A 1115 -8.30 -10.11 -25.37
C VAL A 1115 -8.23 -10.68 -23.97
N VAL A 1116 -7.05 -10.58 -23.36
CA VAL A 1116 -6.88 -10.87 -21.94
C VAL A 1116 -7.27 -9.63 -21.14
N TRP A 1117 -8.34 -9.78 -20.38
CA TRP A 1117 -8.87 -8.79 -19.45
C TRP A 1117 -8.54 -9.18 -18.02
N ARG A 1118 -7.97 -8.25 -17.28
CA ARG A 1118 -7.79 -8.33 -15.84
C ARG A 1118 -9.08 -8.02 -15.11
N TYR A 1119 -9.52 -8.95 -14.29
CA TYR A 1119 -10.63 -8.80 -13.35
C TYR A 1119 -10.06 -8.59 -11.94
N THR A 1120 -10.35 -7.44 -11.34
CA THR A 1120 -9.97 -7.14 -9.94
C THR A 1120 -11.22 -6.74 -9.16
N ALA A 1121 -11.61 -7.52 -8.15
CA ALA A 1121 -12.69 -7.17 -7.23
C ALA A 1121 -12.15 -6.90 -5.83
N PHE A 1122 -12.80 -6.00 -5.08
CA PHE A 1122 -12.36 -5.66 -3.72
C PHE A 1122 -13.47 -5.17 -2.81
N ASN A 1123 -13.29 -5.43 -1.51
CA ASN A 1123 -14.21 -5.17 -0.40
C ASN A 1123 -13.41 -4.87 0.89
N GLU A 1124 -14.05 -4.19 1.84
CA GLU A 1124 -13.69 -4.25 3.25
C GLU A 1124 -14.90 -4.74 4.06
N SER A 1125 -14.66 -5.62 5.03
CA SER A 1125 -15.71 -6.30 5.81
C SER A 1125 -15.54 -6.07 7.32
N ASP A 1126 -16.58 -5.50 7.93
CA ASP A 1126 -16.67 -5.06 9.32
C ASP A 1126 -17.82 -5.76 10.10
N ILE A 1127 -17.99 -5.41 11.39
CA ILE A 1127 -19.02 -6.00 12.26
C ILE A 1127 -20.43 -5.43 12.02
N GLU A 1128 -20.55 -4.22 11.48
CA GLU A 1128 -21.83 -3.65 11.10
C GLU A 1128 -22.43 -4.45 9.92
N SER A 1129 -21.64 -4.72 8.89
CA SER A 1129 -22.01 -5.47 7.69
C SER A 1129 -22.57 -6.87 7.99
N ALA A 1130 -22.11 -7.51 9.06
CA ALA A 1130 -22.56 -8.84 9.49
C ALA A 1130 -23.85 -8.84 10.33
N THR A 1131 -24.35 -7.68 10.78
CA THR A 1131 -25.47 -7.59 11.75
C THR A 1131 -26.68 -6.77 11.29
N HIS A 1132 -26.65 -6.22 10.07
CA HIS A 1132 -27.74 -5.43 9.47
C HIS A 1132 -29.04 -6.23 9.24
N PRO A 1133 -30.18 -5.85 9.86
CA PRO A 1133 -31.50 -6.32 9.46
C PRO A 1133 -31.95 -5.61 8.17
N PRO A 1134 -32.52 -6.32 7.17
CA PRO A 1134 -32.92 -5.70 5.90
C PRO A 1134 -33.84 -4.48 6.06
N VAL A 1135 -33.63 -3.50 5.17
CA VAL A 1135 -34.36 -2.22 5.07
C VAL A 1135 -34.15 -1.21 6.22
N ILE A 1136 -34.01 -1.64 7.48
CA ILE A 1136 -33.90 -0.69 8.61
C ILE A 1136 -32.45 -0.33 8.97
N GLY A 1137 -31.49 -1.25 8.83
CA GLY A 1137 -30.09 -0.99 9.18
C GLY A 1137 -29.44 0.18 8.40
N TYR A 1138 -29.81 0.33 7.12
CA TYR A 1138 -29.34 1.41 6.24
C TYR A 1138 -30.13 2.72 6.41
N THR A 1139 -30.34 3.14 7.66
CA THR A 1139 -30.93 4.44 7.99
C THR A 1139 -30.09 5.14 9.04
N ASP A 1140 -29.91 6.46 8.89
CA ASP A 1140 -29.07 7.31 9.76
C ASP A 1140 -29.32 7.03 11.25
N TRP A 1141 -30.58 6.83 11.62
CA TRP A 1141 -31.04 6.53 12.97
C TRP A 1141 -30.44 5.25 13.59
N TRP A 1142 -30.16 4.20 12.79
CA TRP A 1142 -29.57 2.96 13.31
C TRP A 1142 -28.05 3.11 13.51
N SER A 1143 -27.36 3.79 12.58
CA SER A 1143 -25.93 4.10 12.69
C SER A 1143 -25.63 5.01 13.90
N ASP A 1144 -26.41 6.09 14.05
CA ASP A 1144 -26.27 7.07 15.14
C ASP A 1144 -26.60 6.52 16.54
N THR A 1145 -27.26 5.36 16.67
CA THR A 1145 -27.75 4.87 17.98
C THR A 1145 -27.31 3.46 18.38
N VAL A 1146 -27.23 2.50 17.46
CA VAL A 1146 -26.91 1.09 17.78
C VAL A 1146 -25.54 0.71 17.23
N GLY A 1147 -25.24 1.09 15.99
CA GLY A 1147 -23.95 0.83 15.34
C GLY A 1147 -22.77 1.41 16.11
N SER A 1148 -22.78 2.74 16.30
CA SER A 1148 -21.74 3.49 17.00
C SER A 1148 -21.54 3.13 18.49
N PHE A 1149 -22.40 2.28 19.08
CA PHE A 1149 -22.24 1.70 20.41
C PHE A 1149 -21.54 0.33 20.40
N VAL A 1150 -21.76 -0.49 19.36
CA VAL A 1150 -21.07 -1.78 19.20
C VAL A 1150 -19.60 -1.56 18.83
N ASP A 1151 -19.34 -0.64 17.91
CA ASP A 1151 -18.00 -0.41 17.36
C ASP A 1151 -17.00 0.08 18.43
N LYS A 1152 -17.46 0.99 19.31
CA LYS A 1152 -16.73 1.48 20.51
C LYS A 1152 -16.46 0.42 21.59
N VAL A 1153 -17.02 -0.79 21.47
CA VAL A 1153 -16.82 -1.89 22.41
C VAL A 1153 -15.90 -2.99 21.85
N VAL A 1154 -15.70 -3.03 20.52
CA VAL A 1154 -14.83 -4.01 19.85
C VAL A 1154 -13.45 -3.42 19.53
N GLY A 1155 -13.43 -2.23 18.90
CA GLY A 1155 -12.20 -1.47 18.63
C GLY A 1155 -11.27 -2.05 17.56
N ASP A 1156 -10.30 -1.24 17.15
CA ASP A 1156 -9.60 -1.42 15.87
C ASP A 1156 -8.71 -2.65 15.77
N SER A 1157 -8.44 -3.41 16.83
CA SER A 1157 -7.67 -4.66 16.75
C SER A 1157 -8.10 -5.71 17.76
N GLY A 1158 -8.70 -6.80 17.27
CA GLY A 1158 -9.17 -7.90 18.11
C GLY A 1158 -10.10 -8.87 17.36
N PRO A 1159 -10.78 -9.78 18.09
CA PRO A 1159 -11.91 -10.52 17.55
C PRO A 1159 -12.94 -9.57 16.92
N LEU A 1160 -13.42 -9.89 15.72
CA LEU A 1160 -14.44 -9.15 14.95
C LEU A 1160 -13.98 -7.80 14.34
N SER A 1161 -12.71 -7.40 14.45
CA SER A 1161 -12.19 -6.15 13.83
C SER A 1161 -12.11 -6.25 12.29
N PRO A 1162 -12.23 -5.13 11.54
CA PRO A 1162 -12.30 -5.12 10.07
C PRO A 1162 -11.16 -5.84 9.33
N LYS A 1163 -11.52 -6.39 8.15
CA LYS A 1163 -10.63 -7.13 7.23
C LYS A 1163 -10.91 -6.74 5.77
N THR A 1164 -9.87 -6.33 5.04
CA THR A 1164 -9.91 -6.05 3.59
C THR A 1164 -9.78 -7.33 2.76
N GLN A 1165 -10.54 -7.49 1.67
CA GLN A 1165 -10.36 -8.55 0.68
C GLN A 1165 -10.20 -7.97 -0.74
N VAL A 1166 -9.16 -8.39 -1.45
CA VAL A 1166 -8.97 -8.19 -2.90
C VAL A 1166 -9.06 -9.55 -3.59
N ILE A 1167 -9.47 -9.59 -4.85
CA ILE A 1167 -9.47 -10.79 -5.71
C ILE A 1167 -9.01 -10.37 -7.10
N GLU A 1168 -7.93 -10.94 -7.63
CA GLU A 1168 -7.45 -10.65 -8.99
C GLU A 1168 -7.26 -11.91 -9.84
N PHE A 1169 -7.71 -11.84 -11.10
CA PHE A 1169 -7.44 -12.86 -12.11
C PHE A 1169 -7.63 -12.35 -13.54
N ASP A 1170 -6.87 -12.92 -14.47
CA ASP A 1170 -7.02 -12.64 -15.90
C ASP A 1170 -8.02 -13.60 -16.56
N VAL A 1171 -8.89 -13.08 -17.43
CA VAL A 1171 -9.82 -13.82 -18.28
C VAL A 1171 -9.56 -13.50 -19.75
N THR A 1172 -9.47 -14.53 -20.60
CA THR A 1172 -9.33 -14.33 -22.05
C THR A 1172 -10.71 -14.35 -22.70
N LEU A 1173 -11.12 -13.24 -23.30
CA LEU A 1173 -12.42 -13.03 -23.93
C LEU A 1173 -12.23 -13.01 -25.45
N GLY A 1174 -12.84 -13.97 -26.15
CA GLY A 1174 -12.66 -14.18 -27.59
C GLY A 1174 -13.67 -13.44 -28.48
N PRO A 1175 -13.47 -13.49 -29.81
CA PRO A 1175 -14.54 -13.34 -30.80
C PRO A 1175 -15.70 -14.31 -30.59
#